data_AF-A0A2W6CK79-F1
#
_entry.id   AF-A0A2W6CK79-F1
#
_cell.length_a   1.000
_cell.length_b   1.000
_cell.length_c   1.000
_cell.angle_alpha   90.00
_cell.angle_beta   90.00
_cell.angle_gamma   90.00
#
_symmetry.space_group_name_H-M   'P 1'
#
loop_
_entity.id
_entity.type
_entity.pdbx_description
1 polymer ?
#
loop_
_entity_poly.entity_id
_entity_poly.type
_entity_poly.pdbx_seq_one_letter_code
_entity_poly.pdbx_strand_id
1 'polypeptide(L)'
;MTGVPGELLLSDEPVVLGPQTGRELVVLNTGDRPIQVGSHYHLAAANPALDMDREAATGMRLAVPAGTSVRFEPGIERVVLVVPLGGTRTVPGLRLDVPDPRGAAHGTVSGGRWTIERSRYAKLYGPTEGDRVRLADTNLLLEVTEDRCRGPHGGDEAVFGGGKVIRESMGQARASRADGAPDLVITGAVVLDHWGVVKADIGVRDGRIVGLGKAGNPDIMDGVHSALVIGPGTEVIAGNGMILTAGGVDSHVHLISPQQVPEALGSGVTTLIGGGTGPAEGTKATTVTPGAWYLARMLESLDGLPVNIALLGKGNTVGEQALYEQVAAGASGFKLHEDWGSTPAAIDTCLRVADDTGVQVAIHTDTLNEAGYVADTLAAIGGRTIHAYHTEGAGGGHAPDIITVAAQPHVLPSSTNPTRPHTVNTVDEHLDMLMVCHHLNPAVPEDLAFAESRIRPSTIAAEDLLHDLGAISMIGSDSQAMGRVGEVIMRTWQTAHVMKRRFGALAGDPETSDNLRARRYVAKYTICPAVAHGLDAEVGSVEVGKLADLVLWQPAFFGVRPSIVLKGGMIAWAAMGDSNASIPTPQPVLPRPMFGAAAVSAAAISVYFVAPAAVAGGLADRLAVRRRLVAVGDTRALRKADMPENDALPRIEVDPETFTVRIDGEVVEPHPAEELPMAQRYFLF
;
A
#
# COMPACT_ATOMS: atom_id res chain seq x y z
N MET A 1 -18.86 9.55 19.09
CA MET A 1 -18.43 8.33 19.81
C MET A 1 -17.49 7.58 18.89
N THR A 2 -16.23 7.41 19.31
CA THR A 2 -15.22 6.65 18.56
C THR A 2 -15.53 5.16 18.66
N GLY A 3 -15.68 4.46 17.53
CA GLY A 3 -15.92 3.02 17.50
C GLY A 3 -14.71 2.22 17.98
N VAL A 4 -14.85 0.90 18.14
CA VAL A 4 -13.74 0.05 18.59
C VAL A 4 -12.67 -0.02 17.49
N PRO A 5 -11.38 0.22 17.77
CA PRO A 5 -10.36 0.25 16.72
C PRO A 5 -10.29 -1.08 15.96
N GLY A 6 -10.40 -1.03 14.62
CA GLY A 6 -10.36 -2.24 13.80
C GLY A 6 -11.61 -3.13 13.89
N GLU A 7 -12.74 -2.66 14.42
CA GLU A 7 -13.93 -3.48 14.59
C GLU A 7 -14.45 -4.05 13.25
N LEU A 8 -14.98 -5.27 13.34
CA LEU A 8 -15.67 -5.94 12.25
C LEU A 8 -17.17 -5.77 12.44
N LEU A 9 -17.85 -5.19 11.45
CA LEU A 9 -19.30 -5.14 11.36
C LEU A 9 -19.75 -6.19 10.36
N LEU A 10 -20.33 -7.27 10.89
CA LEU A 10 -20.64 -8.46 10.12
C LEU A 10 -22.11 -8.44 9.67
N SER A 11 -22.40 -9.07 8.54
CA SER A 11 -23.79 -9.35 8.17
C SER A 11 -24.36 -10.50 9.03
N ASP A 12 -25.69 -10.51 9.20
CA ASP A 12 -26.42 -11.52 9.96
C ASP A 12 -26.55 -12.86 9.22
N GLU A 13 -26.27 -12.89 7.92
CA GLU A 13 -26.40 -14.10 7.11
C GLU A 13 -25.24 -15.07 7.34
N PRO A 14 -25.50 -16.35 7.66
CA PRO A 14 -24.43 -17.33 7.82
C PRO A 14 -23.74 -17.64 6.49
N VAL A 15 -22.46 -17.97 6.55
CA VAL A 15 -21.68 -18.30 5.36
C VAL A 15 -21.91 -19.77 4.99
N VAL A 16 -22.25 -20.02 3.74
CA VAL A 16 -22.35 -21.38 3.19
C VAL A 16 -20.95 -21.94 2.97
N LEU A 17 -20.72 -23.17 3.41
CA LEU A 17 -19.44 -23.84 3.25
C LEU A 17 -19.61 -25.16 2.48
N GLY A 18 -18.61 -25.47 1.65
CA GLY A 18 -18.44 -26.74 0.95
C GLY A 18 -19.54 -27.07 -0.07
N PRO A 19 -19.37 -28.18 -0.80
CA PRO A 19 -20.46 -28.74 -1.59
C PRO A 19 -21.62 -29.11 -0.66
N GLN A 20 -22.85 -28.81 -1.08
CA GLN A 20 -24.07 -29.08 -0.29
C GLN A 20 -24.50 -30.55 -0.35
N THR A 21 -23.53 -31.45 -0.44
CA THR A 21 -23.66 -32.90 -0.52
C THR A 21 -22.69 -33.52 0.47
N GLY A 22 -23.19 -34.26 1.47
CA GLY A 22 -22.36 -34.92 2.47
C GLY A 22 -23.07 -36.08 3.15
N ARG A 23 -22.31 -37.05 3.67
CA ARG A 23 -22.86 -38.25 4.33
C ARG A 23 -22.31 -38.37 5.74
N GLU A 24 -23.04 -39.05 6.61
CA GLU A 24 -22.56 -39.39 7.93
C GLU A 24 -21.76 -40.69 7.89
N LEU A 25 -20.65 -40.72 8.63
CA LEU A 25 -19.87 -41.93 8.89
C LEU A 25 -19.70 -42.10 10.39
N VAL A 26 -19.85 -43.34 10.83
CA VAL A 26 -19.53 -43.75 12.20
C VAL A 26 -18.04 -44.06 12.25
N VAL A 27 -17.34 -43.47 13.21
CA VAL A 27 -15.90 -43.64 13.40
C VAL A 27 -15.62 -43.98 14.86
N LEU A 28 -15.01 -45.15 15.10
CA LEU A 28 -14.58 -45.62 16.41
C LEU A 28 -13.06 -45.63 16.49
N ASN A 29 -12.48 -45.00 17.53
CA ASN A 29 -11.05 -45.17 17.80
C ASN A 29 -10.81 -46.46 18.61
N THR A 30 -10.32 -47.50 17.94
CA THR A 30 -9.94 -48.80 18.54
C THR A 30 -8.51 -48.79 19.14
N GLY A 31 -7.77 -47.69 18.97
CA GLY A 31 -6.43 -47.52 19.50
C GLY A 31 -6.40 -47.18 20.99
N ASP A 32 -5.20 -47.08 21.54
CA ASP A 32 -4.91 -46.78 22.94
C ASP A 32 -4.58 -45.29 23.19
N ARG A 33 -4.57 -44.47 22.14
CA ARG A 33 -4.23 -43.04 22.17
C ARG A 33 -5.22 -42.21 21.38
N PRO A 34 -5.37 -40.93 21.72
CA PRO A 34 -6.22 -40.02 20.96
C PRO A 34 -5.72 -39.85 19.53
N ILE A 35 -6.67 -39.76 18.60
CA ILE A 35 -6.42 -39.51 17.18
C ILE A 35 -7.18 -38.26 16.77
N GLN A 36 -6.54 -37.36 16.04
CA GLN A 36 -7.15 -36.11 15.59
C GLN A 36 -6.96 -35.95 14.08
N VAL A 37 -8.06 -35.73 13.36
CA VAL A 37 -8.07 -35.67 11.89
C VAL A 37 -8.48 -34.26 11.46
N GLY A 38 -7.63 -33.63 10.64
CA GLY A 38 -7.85 -32.28 10.12
C GLY A 38 -8.88 -32.23 8.99
N SER A 39 -9.48 -31.04 8.81
CA SER A 39 -10.54 -30.75 7.82
C SER A 39 -10.29 -31.28 6.40
N HIS A 40 -9.05 -31.21 5.91
CA HIS A 40 -8.69 -31.52 4.53
C HIS A 40 -7.92 -32.83 4.37
N TYR A 41 -7.82 -33.63 5.42
CA TYR A 41 -7.21 -34.95 5.32
C TYR A 41 -8.17 -35.90 4.60
N HIS A 42 -7.68 -36.65 3.61
CA HIS A 42 -8.48 -37.69 2.95
C HIS A 42 -8.80 -38.81 3.94
N LEU A 43 -10.08 -38.92 4.31
CA LEU A 43 -10.47 -39.66 5.51
C LEU A 43 -10.17 -41.16 5.42
N ALA A 44 -10.27 -41.77 4.23
CA ALA A 44 -9.92 -43.18 4.05
C ALA A 44 -8.43 -43.47 4.38
N ALA A 45 -7.55 -42.47 4.25
CA ALA A 45 -6.15 -42.59 4.63
C ALA A 45 -5.88 -42.33 6.12
N ALA A 46 -6.90 -42.03 6.94
CA ALA A 46 -6.70 -41.73 8.35
C ALA A 46 -6.14 -42.94 9.11
N ASN A 47 -5.64 -42.72 10.33
CA ASN A 47 -5.00 -43.75 11.17
C ASN A 47 -5.79 -45.08 11.17
N PRO A 48 -5.16 -46.25 10.95
CA PRO A 48 -5.83 -47.56 10.87
C PRO A 48 -6.58 -47.96 12.14
N ALA A 49 -6.21 -47.39 13.29
CA ALA A 49 -6.94 -47.60 14.54
C ALA A 49 -8.33 -46.92 14.55
N LEU A 50 -8.64 -46.07 13.58
CA LEU A 50 -10.00 -45.59 13.36
C LEU A 50 -10.79 -46.62 12.55
N ASP A 51 -11.68 -47.35 13.22
CA ASP A 51 -12.62 -48.27 12.59
C ASP A 51 -13.79 -47.47 11.99
N MET A 52 -13.98 -47.61 10.68
CA MET A 52 -14.98 -46.90 9.88
C MET A 52 -15.14 -47.58 8.52
N ASP A 53 -16.20 -47.26 7.79
CA ASP A 53 -16.35 -47.66 6.38
C ASP A 53 -15.35 -46.90 5.48
N ARG A 54 -14.22 -47.56 5.16
CA ARG A 54 -13.13 -46.99 4.35
C ARG A 54 -13.51 -46.84 2.87
N GLU A 55 -14.38 -47.69 2.35
CA GLU A 55 -14.88 -47.56 0.98
C GLU A 55 -15.76 -46.31 0.87
N ALA A 56 -16.67 -46.11 1.82
CA ALA A 56 -17.49 -44.90 1.89
C ALA A 56 -16.70 -43.63 2.22
N ALA A 57 -15.52 -43.73 2.86
CA ALA A 57 -14.61 -42.62 3.14
C ALA A 57 -13.66 -42.29 1.96
N THR A 58 -13.62 -43.10 0.91
CA THR A 58 -12.74 -42.90 -0.25
C THR A 58 -13.18 -41.66 -1.04
N GLY A 59 -12.25 -40.74 -1.32
CA GLY A 59 -12.54 -39.45 -1.95
C GLY A 59 -13.27 -38.45 -1.06
N MET A 60 -13.33 -38.68 0.26
CA MET A 60 -14.05 -37.82 1.21
C MET A 60 -13.09 -37.14 2.22
N ARG A 61 -13.51 -35.98 2.73
CA ARG A 61 -12.88 -35.27 3.85
C ARG A 61 -13.93 -34.86 4.88
N LEU A 62 -13.49 -34.46 6.07
CA LEU A 62 -14.40 -34.00 7.13
C LEU A 62 -15.11 -32.71 6.71
N ALA A 63 -16.42 -32.65 6.97
CA ALA A 63 -17.25 -31.45 6.79
C ALA A 63 -17.16 -30.54 8.02
N VAL A 64 -15.96 -30.03 8.29
CA VAL A 64 -15.67 -29.08 9.38
C VAL A 64 -14.94 -27.86 8.82
N PRO A 65 -15.00 -26.68 9.48
CA PRO A 65 -14.39 -25.47 8.94
C PRO A 65 -12.91 -25.69 8.59
N ALA A 66 -12.47 -25.14 7.46
CA ALA A 66 -11.09 -25.20 6.99
C ALA A 66 -10.09 -24.87 8.11
N GLY A 67 -9.07 -25.71 8.27
CA GLY A 67 -8.06 -25.55 9.32
C GLY A 67 -8.46 -26.07 10.70
N THR A 68 -9.69 -26.53 10.90
CA THR A 68 -10.12 -27.22 12.12
C THR A 68 -9.96 -28.74 12.01
N SER A 69 -10.33 -29.48 13.06
CA SER A 69 -10.15 -30.92 13.15
C SER A 69 -11.17 -31.57 14.09
N VAL A 70 -11.41 -32.87 13.92
CA VAL A 70 -12.19 -33.70 14.86
C VAL A 70 -11.25 -34.59 15.65
N ARG A 71 -11.48 -34.70 16.96
CA ARG A 71 -10.69 -35.52 17.88
C ARG A 71 -11.50 -36.75 18.32
N PHE A 72 -10.86 -37.91 18.26
CA PHE A 72 -11.38 -39.23 18.60
C PHE A 72 -10.59 -39.79 19.78
N GLU A 73 -11.23 -39.88 20.94
CA GLU A 73 -10.63 -40.49 22.14
C GLU A 73 -10.73 -42.02 22.06
N PRO A 74 -9.79 -42.76 22.66
CA PRO A 74 -9.82 -44.23 22.71
C PRO A 74 -11.17 -44.79 23.18
N GLY A 75 -11.71 -45.76 22.43
CA GLY A 75 -12.95 -46.46 22.74
C GLY A 75 -14.23 -45.65 22.53
N ILE A 76 -14.15 -44.41 22.05
CA ILE A 76 -15.32 -43.56 21.82
C ILE A 76 -15.69 -43.57 20.34
N GLU A 77 -16.92 -44.01 20.06
CA GLU A 77 -17.55 -43.89 18.75
C GLU A 77 -18.09 -42.46 18.54
N ARG A 78 -17.95 -41.94 17.31
CA ARG A 78 -18.53 -40.65 16.90
C ARG A 78 -19.10 -40.74 15.50
N VAL A 79 -20.24 -40.09 15.30
CA VAL A 79 -20.78 -39.81 13.97
C VAL A 79 -20.14 -38.51 13.45
N VAL A 80 -19.59 -38.54 12.25
CA VAL A 80 -19.01 -37.37 11.58
C VAL A 80 -19.64 -37.15 10.21
N LEU A 81 -19.88 -35.89 9.86
CA LEU A 81 -20.27 -35.52 8.51
C LEU A 81 -19.03 -35.42 7.62
N VAL A 82 -19.11 -35.98 6.41
CA VAL A 82 -18.06 -35.95 5.41
C VAL A 82 -18.57 -35.45 4.08
N VAL A 83 -17.71 -34.73 3.34
CA VAL A 83 -17.98 -34.14 2.03
C VAL A 83 -16.96 -34.67 1.01
N PRO A 84 -17.32 -34.76 -0.28
CA PRO A 84 -16.36 -35.15 -1.31
C PRO A 84 -15.24 -34.12 -1.45
N LEU A 85 -14.06 -34.59 -1.84
CA LEU A 85 -12.98 -33.74 -2.33
C LEU A 85 -13.40 -33.05 -3.64
N GLY A 86 -12.97 -31.81 -3.83
CA GLY A 86 -13.12 -31.08 -5.09
C GLY A 86 -12.00 -31.40 -6.08
N GLY A 87 -11.85 -30.55 -7.08
CA GLY A 87 -10.74 -30.60 -8.04
C GLY A 87 -10.71 -31.91 -8.84
N THR A 88 -9.50 -32.40 -9.12
CA THR A 88 -9.30 -33.65 -9.86
C THR A 88 -9.54 -34.91 -9.01
N ARG A 89 -9.75 -34.73 -7.69
CA ARG A 89 -9.85 -35.79 -6.68
C ARG A 89 -8.64 -36.71 -6.64
N THR A 90 -7.46 -36.12 -6.78
CA THR A 90 -6.17 -36.83 -6.72
C THR A 90 -5.59 -36.69 -5.32
N VAL A 91 -5.29 -37.80 -4.66
CA VAL A 91 -4.66 -37.78 -3.32
C VAL A 91 -3.44 -38.70 -3.30
N PRO A 92 -2.27 -38.22 -3.72
CA PRO A 92 -1.06 -39.01 -3.69
C PRO A 92 -0.50 -39.13 -2.26
N GLY A 93 0.14 -40.25 -1.94
CA GLY A 93 1.20 -40.28 -0.92
C GLY A 93 0.85 -40.06 0.55
N LEU A 94 -0.42 -40.04 0.98
CA LEU A 94 -0.77 -39.92 2.41
C LEU A 94 -0.47 -41.20 3.21
N ARG A 95 -0.64 -42.37 2.58
CA ARG A 95 -0.27 -43.70 3.09
C ARG A 95 0.17 -44.59 1.93
N LEU A 96 1.03 -45.57 2.22
CA LEU A 96 1.54 -46.51 1.20
C LEU A 96 0.51 -47.56 0.75
N ASP A 97 -0.49 -47.83 1.59
CA ASP A 97 -1.48 -48.91 1.45
C ASP A 97 -2.87 -48.41 1.02
N VAL A 98 -3.05 -47.10 0.84
CA VAL A 98 -4.33 -46.50 0.45
C VAL A 98 -4.22 -45.97 -0.98
N PRO A 99 -5.00 -46.51 -1.93
CA PRO A 99 -4.95 -46.08 -3.32
C PRO A 99 -5.52 -44.67 -3.50
N ASP A 100 -5.10 -44.03 -4.59
CA ASP A 100 -5.61 -42.74 -5.04
C ASP A 100 -7.13 -42.83 -5.34
N PRO A 101 -7.98 -41.94 -4.80
CA PRO A 101 -9.43 -42.04 -4.95
C PRO A 101 -9.96 -41.67 -6.36
N ARG A 102 -9.09 -41.25 -7.30
CA ARG A 102 -9.49 -40.94 -8.68
C ARG A 102 -10.34 -42.06 -9.30
N GLY A 103 -11.52 -41.69 -9.80
CA GLY A 103 -12.43 -42.60 -10.50
C GLY A 103 -13.31 -43.48 -9.60
N ALA A 104 -13.25 -43.34 -8.27
CA ALA A 104 -14.14 -44.05 -7.36
C ALA A 104 -15.62 -43.64 -7.56
N ALA A 105 -16.54 -44.60 -7.50
CA ALA A 105 -17.98 -44.36 -7.66
C ALA A 105 -18.55 -43.61 -6.45
N HIS A 106 -19.45 -42.65 -6.69
CA HIS A 106 -20.09 -41.88 -5.63
C HIS A 106 -21.56 -42.24 -5.52
N GLY A 107 -21.95 -42.87 -4.40
CA GLY A 107 -23.36 -43.06 -4.07
C GLY A 107 -24.06 -41.70 -3.93
N THR A 108 -25.29 -41.58 -4.42
CA THR A 108 -26.15 -40.40 -4.26
C THR A 108 -26.24 -39.98 -2.79
N VAL A 109 -25.95 -38.72 -2.51
CA VAL A 109 -25.89 -38.16 -1.15
C VAL A 109 -26.97 -37.09 -1.02
N SER A 110 -27.92 -37.24 -0.08
CA SER A 110 -28.96 -36.25 0.20
C SER A 110 -28.42 -35.12 1.08
N GLY A 111 -28.54 -33.87 0.61
CA GLY A 111 -27.92 -32.70 1.21
C GLY A 111 -28.74 -32.01 2.31
N GLY A 112 -28.05 -31.57 3.36
CA GLY A 112 -28.47 -30.49 4.26
C GLY A 112 -27.50 -29.31 4.10
N ARG A 113 -27.99 -28.08 4.28
CA ARG A 113 -27.12 -26.89 4.19
C ARG A 113 -26.06 -26.92 5.29
N TRP A 114 -24.78 -27.01 4.93
CA TRP A 114 -23.68 -26.84 5.88
C TRP A 114 -23.23 -25.38 5.86
N THR A 115 -23.53 -24.68 6.95
CA THR A 115 -23.21 -23.27 7.11
C THR A 115 -22.37 -23.05 8.36
N ILE A 116 -21.70 -21.91 8.40
CA ILE A 116 -21.00 -21.41 9.57
C ILE A 116 -21.56 -20.04 9.94
N GLU A 117 -21.71 -19.81 11.23
CA GLU A 117 -22.08 -18.49 11.74
C GLU A 117 -21.00 -17.47 11.35
N ARG A 118 -21.43 -16.26 10.93
CA ARG A 118 -20.56 -15.29 10.27
C ARG A 118 -19.46 -14.76 11.18
N SER A 119 -19.73 -14.55 12.48
CA SER A 119 -18.70 -14.21 13.47
C SER A 119 -17.65 -15.30 13.64
N ARG A 120 -18.05 -16.57 13.54
CA ARG A 120 -17.10 -17.69 13.56
C ARG A 120 -16.27 -17.75 12.28
N TYR A 121 -16.85 -17.47 11.11
CA TYR A 121 -16.09 -17.35 9.86
C TYR A 121 -15.05 -16.23 9.97
N ALA A 122 -15.48 -15.04 10.40
CA ALA A 122 -14.61 -13.88 10.55
C ALA A 122 -13.44 -14.13 11.50
N LYS A 123 -13.66 -14.86 12.60
CA LYS A 123 -12.59 -15.26 13.54
C LYS A 123 -11.57 -16.24 12.95
N LEU A 124 -11.97 -17.06 11.97
CA LEU A 124 -11.11 -18.07 11.36
C LEU A 124 -10.36 -17.53 10.14
N TYR A 125 -11.03 -16.73 9.32
CA TYR A 125 -10.57 -16.37 7.97
C TYR A 125 -10.57 -14.86 7.70
N GLY A 126 -10.97 -14.04 8.68
CA GLY A 126 -11.24 -12.62 8.47
C GLY A 126 -12.62 -12.37 7.82
N PRO A 127 -13.00 -11.09 7.67
CA PRO A 127 -14.28 -10.69 7.07
C PRO A 127 -14.43 -11.23 5.64
N THR A 128 -15.65 -11.41 5.14
CA THR A 128 -15.96 -11.80 3.75
C THR A 128 -16.87 -10.78 3.09
N GLU A 129 -17.25 -11.01 1.84
CA GLU A 129 -18.13 -10.17 1.02
C GLU A 129 -19.34 -9.62 1.80
N GLY A 130 -19.47 -8.30 1.90
CA GLY A 130 -20.51 -7.56 2.62
C GLY A 130 -20.19 -7.27 4.10
N ASP A 131 -19.11 -7.84 4.66
CA ASP A 131 -18.62 -7.41 5.98
C ASP A 131 -17.86 -6.09 5.86
N ARG A 132 -17.89 -5.30 6.93
CA ARG A 132 -17.17 -4.04 7.02
C ARG A 132 -16.10 -4.06 8.11
N VAL A 133 -15.02 -3.34 7.86
CA VAL A 133 -13.87 -3.21 8.75
C VAL A 133 -13.63 -1.75 9.06
N ARG A 134 -13.55 -1.37 10.33
CA ARG A 134 -13.11 -0.03 10.71
C ARG A 134 -11.61 0.13 10.49
N LEU A 135 -11.20 1.23 9.88
CA LEU A 135 -9.78 1.55 9.70
C LEU A 135 -9.22 2.19 10.96
N ALA A 136 -8.40 1.46 11.72
CA ALA A 136 -7.87 1.88 13.03
C ALA A 136 -9.00 2.42 13.93
N ASP A 137 -8.80 3.58 14.57
CA ASP A 137 -9.79 4.29 15.38
C ASP A 137 -10.46 5.45 14.63
N THR A 138 -10.44 5.41 13.30
CA THR A 138 -11.13 6.40 12.46
C THR A 138 -12.65 6.15 12.41
N ASN A 139 -13.35 6.99 11.66
CA ASN A 139 -14.78 6.86 11.38
C ASN A 139 -15.03 6.16 10.03
N LEU A 140 -13.98 5.68 9.37
CA LEU A 140 -14.02 5.05 8.06
C LEU A 140 -14.31 3.55 8.20
N LEU A 141 -15.28 3.06 7.41
CA LEU A 141 -15.72 1.68 7.34
C LEU A 141 -15.50 1.16 5.93
N LEU A 142 -14.65 0.15 5.81
CA LEU A 142 -14.28 -0.48 4.57
C LEU A 142 -15.13 -1.74 4.35
N GLU A 143 -15.96 -1.80 3.31
CA GLU A 143 -16.77 -2.97 2.96
C GLU A 143 -16.03 -3.89 1.98
N VAL A 144 -15.95 -5.19 2.31
CA VAL A 144 -15.40 -6.19 1.38
C VAL A 144 -16.40 -6.39 0.25
N THR A 145 -16.05 -5.99 -0.97
CA THR A 145 -16.97 -6.04 -2.13
C THR A 145 -16.97 -7.40 -2.86
N GLU A 146 -15.91 -8.19 -2.67
CA GLU A 146 -15.73 -9.48 -3.31
C GLU A 146 -14.81 -10.36 -2.46
N ASP A 147 -15.12 -11.65 -2.29
CA ASP A 147 -14.21 -12.63 -1.69
C ASP A 147 -13.74 -13.65 -2.75
N ARG A 148 -12.57 -13.37 -3.32
CA ARG A 148 -11.94 -14.16 -4.38
C ARG A 148 -11.29 -15.44 -3.86
N CYS A 149 -10.94 -15.50 -2.57
CA CYS A 149 -10.30 -16.67 -1.97
C CYS A 149 -11.28 -17.70 -1.41
N ARG A 150 -12.54 -17.32 -1.20
CA ARG A 150 -13.63 -18.24 -0.80
C ARG A 150 -13.82 -19.39 -1.81
N GLY A 151 -13.60 -19.10 -3.10
CA GLY A 151 -13.89 -20.04 -4.18
C GLY A 151 -15.39 -20.29 -4.37
N PRO A 152 -15.76 -21.28 -5.21
CA PRO A 152 -17.15 -21.50 -5.61
C PRO A 152 -18.09 -21.90 -4.46
N HIS A 153 -17.55 -22.53 -3.41
CA HIS A 153 -18.35 -23.20 -2.38
C HIS A 153 -18.00 -22.80 -0.94
N GLY A 154 -16.90 -22.08 -0.69
CA GLY A 154 -16.37 -21.86 0.66
C GLY A 154 -15.91 -23.15 1.34
N GLY A 155 -15.20 -23.06 2.47
CA GLY A 155 -14.75 -24.22 3.24
C GLY A 155 -13.46 -24.88 2.72
N ASP A 156 -12.81 -24.27 1.74
CA ASP A 156 -11.47 -24.61 1.21
C ASP A 156 -10.48 -23.44 1.41
N GLU A 157 -10.69 -22.62 2.45
CA GLU A 157 -9.82 -21.47 2.74
C GLU A 157 -8.38 -21.94 3.05
N ALA A 158 -7.40 -21.25 2.47
CA ALA A 158 -5.99 -21.57 2.65
C ALA A 158 -5.52 -21.16 4.05
N VAL A 159 -5.29 -22.13 4.93
CA VAL A 159 -4.80 -21.88 6.31
C VAL A 159 -3.64 -22.80 6.66
N PHE A 160 -2.51 -22.20 7.06
CA PHE A 160 -1.30 -22.90 7.50
C PHE A 160 -1.28 -23.16 9.02
N GLY A 161 -0.71 -24.30 9.40
CA GLY A 161 -0.45 -24.70 10.79
C GLY A 161 -0.63 -26.20 11.05
N GLY A 162 -0.30 -26.62 12.28
CA GLY A 162 -0.45 -28.02 12.71
C GLY A 162 -1.88 -28.54 12.52
N GLY A 163 -2.03 -29.59 11.71
CA GLY A 163 -3.33 -30.21 11.42
C GLY A 163 -4.26 -29.40 10.51
N LYS A 164 -3.80 -28.29 9.91
CA LYS A 164 -4.63 -27.41 9.08
C LYS A 164 -4.66 -27.83 7.60
N VAL A 165 -4.93 -26.87 6.71
CA VAL A 165 -5.23 -27.08 5.28
C VAL A 165 -3.96 -27.22 4.46
N ILE A 166 -3.03 -26.28 4.58
CA ILE A 166 -1.80 -26.23 3.79
C ILE A 166 -0.82 -27.29 4.31
N ARG A 167 -0.98 -28.51 3.81
CA ARG A 167 -0.19 -29.70 4.09
C ARG A 167 -0.14 -30.57 2.84
N GLU A 168 0.86 -31.43 2.78
CA GLU A 168 1.14 -32.24 1.60
C GLU A 168 -0.06 -33.07 1.16
N SER A 169 -0.33 -33.03 -0.15
CA SER A 169 -1.46 -33.71 -0.80
C SER A 169 -2.84 -33.31 -0.26
N MET A 170 -2.90 -32.17 0.43
CA MET A 170 -4.11 -31.50 0.91
C MET A 170 -4.15 -30.11 0.27
N GLY A 171 -4.10 -29.02 1.02
CA GLY A 171 -3.99 -27.67 0.46
C GLY A 171 -2.63 -27.35 -0.18
N GLN A 172 -1.59 -28.16 0.09
CA GLN A 172 -0.32 -28.12 -0.65
C GLN A 172 -0.33 -29.22 -1.71
N ALA A 173 -0.15 -28.81 -2.96
CA ALA A 173 0.04 -29.66 -4.11
C ALA A 173 1.49 -30.14 -4.22
N ARG A 174 1.70 -31.15 -5.07
CA ARG A 174 3.04 -31.62 -5.47
C ARG A 174 3.72 -30.76 -6.55
N ALA A 175 3.07 -29.69 -7.01
CA ALA A 175 3.56 -28.83 -8.07
C ALA A 175 4.86 -28.15 -7.63
N SER A 176 5.95 -28.39 -8.36
CA SER A 176 7.21 -27.74 -8.07
C SER A 176 7.18 -26.26 -8.46
N ARG A 177 8.18 -25.51 -8.01
CA ARG A 177 8.40 -24.14 -8.48
C ARG A 177 8.60 -24.08 -10.00
N ALA A 178 9.24 -25.09 -10.59
CA ALA A 178 9.41 -25.20 -12.04
C ALA A 178 8.09 -25.45 -12.79
N ASP A 179 7.11 -26.06 -12.12
CA ASP A 179 5.75 -26.25 -12.65
C ASP A 179 4.89 -24.99 -12.50
N GLY A 180 5.43 -23.93 -11.88
CA GLY A 180 4.78 -22.63 -11.75
C GLY A 180 4.24 -22.30 -10.36
N ALA A 181 4.48 -23.14 -9.34
CA ALA A 181 4.12 -22.81 -7.96
C ALA A 181 4.77 -21.48 -7.54
N PRO A 182 4.04 -20.60 -6.81
CA PRO A 182 4.58 -19.33 -6.34
C PRO A 182 5.63 -19.55 -5.25
N ASP A 183 6.54 -18.60 -5.10
CA ASP A 183 7.56 -18.61 -4.04
C ASP A 183 6.92 -18.29 -2.67
N LEU A 184 5.85 -17.47 -2.66
CA LEU A 184 5.11 -17.08 -1.46
C LEU A 184 3.60 -16.96 -1.78
N VAL A 185 2.75 -17.34 -0.82
CA VAL A 185 1.32 -16.99 -0.79
C VAL A 185 0.97 -16.25 0.50
N ILE A 186 0.35 -15.08 0.35
CA ILE A 186 -0.30 -14.35 1.45
C ILE A 186 -1.78 -14.75 1.47
N THR A 187 -2.22 -15.45 2.51
CA THR A 187 -3.56 -16.08 2.51
C THR A 187 -4.65 -15.14 3.01
N GLY A 188 -5.74 -14.96 2.26
CA GLY A 188 -7.02 -14.38 2.71
C GLY A 188 -6.98 -12.95 3.24
N ALA A 189 -6.09 -12.09 2.74
CA ALA A 189 -6.02 -10.69 3.14
C ALA A 189 -7.15 -9.86 2.51
N VAL A 190 -7.64 -8.86 3.23
CA VAL A 190 -8.50 -7.80 2.64
C VAL A 190 -7.59 -6.79 1.95
N VAL A 191 -7.57 -6.82 0.62
CA VAL A 191 -6.85 -5.87 -0.22
C VAL A 191 -7.64 -4.57 -0.31
N LEU A 192 -7.02 -3.47 0.12
CA LEU A 192 -7.48 -2.12 -0.16
C LEU A 192 -6.51 -1.49 -1.17
N ASP A 193 -7.03 -1.18 -2.35
CA ASP A 193 -6.29 -0.54 -3.41
C ASP A 193 -7.18 0.44 -4.19
N HIS A 194 -6.60 1.29 -5.04
CA HIS A 194 -7.36 2.32 -5.75
C HIS A 194 -8.47 1.73 -6.65
N TRP A 195 -8.28 0.52 -7.19
CA TRP A 195 -9.26 -0.14 -8.05
C TRP A 195 -10.37 -0.88 -7.28
N GLY A 196 -10.20 -1.14 -5.97
CA GLY A 196 -11.20 -1.92 -5.24
C GLY A 196 -10.83 -2.38 -3.85
N VAL A 197 -11.81 -3.06 -3.24
CA VAL A 197 -11.76 -3.58 -1.87
C VAL A 197 -12.20 -5.04 -1.90
N VAL A 198 -11.24 -5.96 -1.95
CA VAL A 198 -11.53 -7.39 -2.15
C VAL A 198 -10.75 -8.24 -1.18
N LYS A 199 -11.27 -9.42 -0.84
CA LYS A 199 -10.54 -10.43 -0.08
C LYS A 199 -9.96 -11.46 -1.03
N ALA A 200 -8.66 -11.74 -0.92
CA ALA A 200 -7.98 -12.66 -1.82
C ALA A 200 -6.76 -13.33 -1.16
N ASP A 201 -6.34 -14.45 -1.74
CA ASP A 201 -4.98 -14.96 -1.61
C ASP A 201 -4.11 -14.27 -2.66
N ILE A 202 -2.90 -13.86 -2.27
CA ILE A 202 -1.95 -13.15 -3.13
C ILE A 202 -0.73 -14.04 -3.34
N GLY A 203 -0.44 -14.37 -4.59
CA GLY A 203 0.74 -15.15 -4.96
C GLY A 203 1.89 -14.24 -5.38
N VAL A 204 3.09 -14.59 -4.95
CA VAL A 204 4.33 -13.89 -5.30
C VAL A 204 5.32 -14.89 -5.89
N ARG A 205 5.95 -14.52 -6.99
CA ARG A 205 7.02 -15.28 -7.64
C ARG A 205 8.05 -14.34 -8.25
N ASP A 206 9.34 -14.63 -8.07
CA ASP A 206 10.44 -13.78 -8.53
C ASP A 206 10.30 -12.31 -8.07
N GLY A 207 9.78 -12.14 -6.84
CA GLY A 207 9.52 -10.83 -6.23
C GLY A 207 8.38 -10.02 -6.85
N ARG A 208 7.55 -10.62 -7.70
CA ARG A 208 6.40 -10.00 -8.35
C ARG A 208 5.09 -10.65 -7.97
N ILE A 209 4.01 -9.87 -8.00
CA ILE A 209 2.64 -10.36 -7.81
C ILE A 209 2.26 -11.17 -9.04
N VAL A 210 1.85 -12.43 -8.87
CA VAL A 210 1.47 -13.32 -9.99
C VAL A 210 -0.01 -13.71 -10.01
N GLY A 211 -0.74 -13.44 -8.94
CA GLY A 211 -2.17 -13.67 -8.90
C GLY A 211 -2.83 -13.13 -7.63
N LEU A 212 -4.09 -12.73 -7.77
CA LEU A 212 -5.00 -12.44 -6.68
C LEU A 212 -6.23 -13.33 -6.89
N GLY A 213 -6.52 -14.25 -5.97
CA GLY A 213 -7.58 -15.21 -6.17
C GLY A 213 -7.69 -16.24 -5.06
N LYS A 214 -7.99 -17.48 -5.46
CA LYS A 214 -8.01 -18.65 -4.57
C LYS A 214 -6.71 -19.44 -4.73
N ALA A 215 -5.94 -19.53 -3.66
CA ALA A 215 -4.79 -20.42 -3.55
C ALA A 215 -5.21 -21.82 -3.05
N GLY A 216 -4.32 -22.79 -3.23
CA GLY A 216 -4.49 -24.13 -2.70
C GLY A 216 -3.97 -25.21 -3.64
N ASN A 217 -4.67 -26.34 -3.68
CA ASN A 217 -4.30 -27.49 -4.47
C ASN A 217 -5.45 -27.90 -5.42
N PRO A 218 -5.29 -27.77 -6.75
CA PRO A 218 -6.32 -28.15 -7.72
C PRO A 218 -6.59 -29.65 -7.74
N ASP A 219 -5.76 -30.47 -7.09
CA ASP A 219 -6.00 -31.90 -6.98
C ASP A 219 -7.18 -32.23 -6.06
N ILE A 220 -7.50 -31.38 -5.08
CA ILE A 220 -8.57 -31.65 -4.10
C ILE A 220 -9.50 -30.47 -3.83
N MET A 221 -9.28 -29.30 -4.45
CA MET A 221 -10.06 -28.09 -4.28
C MET A 221 -10.53 -27.54 -5.63
N ASP A 222 -11.75 -27.03 -5.66
CA ASP A 222 -12.31 -26.37 -6.84
C ASP A 222 -11.87 -24.91 -6.92
N GLY A 223 -11.75 -24.39 -8.15
CA GLY A 223 -11.51 -22.97 -8.41
C GLY A 223 -10.14 -22.43 -8.02
N VAL A 224 -9.15 -23.29 -7.77
CA VAL A 224 -7.76 -22.85 -7.49
C VAL A 224 -7.20 -22.16 -8.72
N HIS A 225 -6.71 -20.93 -8.55
CA HIS A 225 -6.09 -20.16 -9.62
C HIS A 225 -4.75 -20.80 -10.02
N SER A 226 -4.47 -20.90 -11.33
CA SER A 226 -3.28 -21.60 -11.84
C SER A 226 -1.95 -21.02 -11.34
N ALA A 227 -1.88 -19.71 -11.13
CA ALA A 227 -0.71 -19.04 -10.54
C ALA A 227 -0.61 -19.15 -9.01
N LEU A 228 -1.61 -19.73 -8.34
CA LEU A 228 -1.73 -19.80 -6.88
C LEU A 228 -1.76 -21.25 -6.35
N VAL A 229 -1.24 -22.19 -7.15
CA VAL A 229 -1.07 -23.58 -6.72
C VAL A 229 0.06 -23.64 -5.70
N ILE A 230 -0.27 -23.92 -4.43
CA ILE A 230 0.72 -23.99 -3.35
C ILE A 230 1.53 -25.27 -3.52
N GLY A 231 2.84 -25.14 -3.75
CA GLY A 231 3.77 -26.25 -3.88
C GLY A 231 4.64 -26.47 -2.63
N PRO A 232 5.53 -27.48 -2.62
CA PRO A 232 6.46 -27.70 -1.52
C PRO A 232 7.53 -26.60 -1.38
N GLY A 233 7.72 -25.76 -2.40
CA GLY A 233 8.63 -24.61 -2.37
C GLY A 233 7.95 -23.27 -2.03
N THR A 234 6.65 -23.27 -1.72
CA THR A 234 5.87 -22.05 -1.46
C THR A 234 5.87 -21.72 0.03
N GLU A 235 6.33 -20.52 0.39
CA GLU A 235 6.19 -19.97 1.75
C GLU A 235 4.77 -19.41 1.98
N VAL A 236 4.38 -19.27 3.26
CA VAL A 236 3.07 -18.76 3.65
C VAL A 236 3.18 -17.56 4.60
N ILE A 237 2.48 -16.48 4.27
CA ILE A 237 2.17 -15.40 5.21
C ILE A 237 0.66 -15.42 5.48
N ALA A 238 0.27 -15.42 6.75
CA ALA A 238 -1.13 -15.39 7.14
C ALA A 238 -1.70 -13.96 7.02
N GLY A 239 -2.52 -13.71 6.00
CA GLY A 239 -3.27 -12.46 5.82
C GLY A 239 -4.71 -12.50 6.33
N ASN A 240 -5.21 -13.66 6.75
CA ASN A 240 -6.58 -13.81 7.28
C ASN A 240 -6.81 -12.86 8.46
N GLY A 241 -7.80 -11.98 8.35
CA GLY A 241 -8.10 -10.96 9.36
C GLY A 241 -7.23 -9.70 9.29
N MET A 242 -6.34 -9.60 8.30
CA MET A 242 -5.47 -8.45 8.05
C MET A 242 -5.98 -7.64 6.85
N ILE A 243 -5.58 -6.37 6.81
CA ILE A 243 -5.71 -5.52 5.62
C ILE A 243 -4.35 -5.50 4.91
N LEU A 244 -4.36 -5.57 3.58
CA LEU A 244 -3.18 -5.48 2.74
C LEU A 244 -3.31 -4.30 1.79
N THR A 245 -2.25 -3.50 1.67
CA THR A 245 -2.14 -2.40 0.70
C THR A 245 -0.86 -2.55 -0.10
N ALA A 246 -0.74 -1.81 -1.20
CA ALA A 246 0.56 -1.53 -1.78
C ALA A 246 1.43 -0.77 -0.78
N GLY A 247 2.76 -0.89 -0.93
CA GLY A 247 3.70 -0.03 -0.23
C GLY A 247 3.55 1.42 -0.65
N GLY A 248 3.63 2.34 0.32
CA GLY A 248 3.51 3.76 0.03
C GLY A 248 4.64 4.28 -0.87
N VAL A 249 4.31 5.27 -1.68
CA VAL A 249 5.20 6.00 -2.59
C VAL A 249 5.20 7.45 -2.12
N ASP A 250 6.26 7.85 -1.42
CA ASP A 250 6.44 9.22 -1.00
C ASP A 250 7.04 10.04 -2.15
N SER A 251 6.26 10.99 -2.65
CA SER A 251 6.62 11.75 -3.84
C SER A 251 7.42 13.03 -3.58
N HIS A 252 7.70 13.36 -2.31
CA HIS A 252 8.40 14.60 -1.92
C HIS A 252 9.38 14.35 -0.76
N VAL A 253 10.52 13.72 -1.04
CA VAL A 253 11.53 13.33 -0.03
C VAL A 253 12.81 14.15 -0.14
N HIS A 254 13.21 14.80 0.96
CA HIS A 254 14.54 15.38 1.09
C HIS A 254 15.47 14.35 1.73
N LEU A 255 16.50 13.92 0.99
CA LEU A 255 17.50 12.97 1.50
C LEU A 255 18.55 13.67 2.38
N ILE A 256 18.07 14.28 3.47
CA ILE A 256 18.86 15.00 4.48
C ILE A 256 19.63 14.04 5.37
N SER A 257 18.99 12.94 5.78
CA SER A 257 19.61 11.92 6.63
C SER A 257 19.15 10.50 6.26
N PRO A 258 20.03 9.49 6.37
CA PRO A 258 19.68 8.10 6.07
C PRO A 258 18.70 7.49 7.08
N GLN A 259 18.58 8.06 8.28
CA GLN A 259 17.67 7.61 9.33
C GLN A 259 16.19 7.73 8.93
N GLN A 260 15.88 8.57 7.93
CA GLN A 260 14.53 8.71 7.40
C GLN A 260 14.03 7.43 6.72
N VAL A 261 14.92 6.57 6.20
CA VAL A 261 14.52 5.35 5.49
C VAL A 261 13.89 4.31 6.45
N PRO A 262 14.48 4.00 7.61
CA PRO A 262 13.81 3.22 8.64
C PRO A 262 12.47 3.80 9.10
N GLU A 263 12.32 5.12 9.21
CA GLU A 263 11.05 5.76 9.58
C GLU A 263 9.98 5.61 8.48
N ALA A 264 10.39 5.75 7.21
CA ALA A 264 9.52 5.51 6.05
C ALA A 264 9.06 4.05 6.00
N LEU A 265 9.98 3.09 6.13
CA LEU A 265 9.63 1.66 6.17
C LEU A 265 8.77 1.33 7.39
N GLY A 266 9.08 1.93 8.55
CA GLY A 266 8.32 1.79 9.78
C GLY A 266 6.88 2.28 9.67
N SER A 267 6.59 3.17 8.72
CA SER A 267 5.24 3.65 8.41
C SER A 267 4.57 2.95 7.22
N GLY A 268 5.27 2.07 6.49
CA GLY A 268 4.74 1.34 5.32
C GLY A 268 5.09 1.96 3.96
N VAL A 269 5.96 2.96 3.90
CA VAL A 269 6.48 3.53 2.65
C VAL A 269 7.63 2.65 2.11
N THR A 270 7.59 2.34 0.81
CA THR A 270 8.56 1.44 0.14
C THR A 270 9.26 2.09 -1.06
N THR A 271 8.79 3.26 -1.50
CA THR A 271 9.38 4.03 -2.61
C THR A 271 9.53 5.48 -2.21
N LEU A 272 10.70 6.06 -2.49
CA LEU A 272 11.02 7.46 -2.20
C LEU A 272 11.37 8.18 -3.50
N ILE A 273 10.67 9.27 -3.78
CA ILE A 273 10.94 10.18 -4.90
C ILE A 273 11.35 11.52 -4.31
N GLY A 274 12.48 12.05 -4.77
CA GLY A 274 12.98 13.33 -4.29
C GLY A 274 14.46 13.49 -4.54
N GLY A 275 15.18 14.17 -3.66
CA GLY A 275 16.60 14.43 -3.88
C GLY A 275 17.31 14.89 -2.62
N GLY A 276 18.63 14.87 -2.68
CA GLY A 276 19.47 15.32 -1.58
C GLY A 276 20.88 14.76 -1.63
N THR A 277 21.70 15.24 -0.70
CA THR A 277 23.13 14.91 -0.57
C THR A 277 23.58 14.80 0.89
N GLY A 278 22.64 14.61 1.82
CA GLY A 278 22.86 14.79 3.25
C GLY A 278 22.43 16.18 3.75
N PRO A 279 22.85 16.61 4.95
CA PRO A 279 22.32 17.81 5.60
C PRO A 279 22.94 19.13 5.10
N ALA A 280 23.27 19.21 3.82
CA ALA A 280 23.71 20.45 3.17
C ALA A 280 22.53 21.43 3.03
N GLU A 281 22.80 22.73 3.04
CA GLU A 281 21.78 23.79 2.92
C GLU A 281 20.86 23.57 1.72
N GLY A 282 21.43 23.24 0.56
CA GLY A 282 20.65 22.96 -0.64
C GLY A 282 19.68 21.78 -0.49
N THR A 283 20.04 20.74 0.28
CA THR A 283 19.18 19.57 0.51
C THR A 283 18.19 19.81 1.66
N LYS A 284 18.58 20.56 2.69
CA LYS A 284 17.66 21.01 3.75
C LYS A 284 16.52 21.86 3.20
N ALA A 285 16.76 22.57 2.10
CA ALA A 285 15.76 23.42 1.45
C ALA A 285 15.08 22.77 0.23
N THR A 286 15.78 21.92 -0.54
CA THR A 286 15.28 21.47 -1.86
C THR A 286 15.50 19.97 -2.10
N THR A 287 14.53 19.28 -2.72
CA THR A 287 14.63 17.89 -3.18
C THR A 287 15.51 17.71 -4.41
N VAL A 288 16.77 18.11 -4.30
CA VAL A 288 17.71 18.15 -5.42
C VAL A 288 18.96 17.32 -5.08
N THR A 289 19.29 16.38 -5.97
CA THR A 289 20.62 15.78 -6.04
C THR A 289 21.37 16.40 -7.23
N PRO A 290 22.23 17.41 -7.00
CA PRO A 290 22.72 18.25 -8.09
C PRO A 290 23.91 17.63 -8.84
N GLY A 291 23.79 17.54 -10.17
CA GLY A 291 24.89 17.18 -11.05
C GLY A 291 25.29 15.70 -11.02
N ALA A 292 26.11 15.30 -11.99
CA ALA A 292 26.43 13.89 -12.22
C ALA A 292 27.18 13.23 -11.05
N TRP A 293 28.07 13.97 -10.38
CA TRP A 293 28.87 13.42 -9.30
C TRP A 293 28.03 13.03 -8.08
N TYR A 294 27.13 13.91 -7.62
CA TYR A 294 26.28 13.59 -6.47
C TYR A 294 25.21 12.56 -6.80
N LEU A 295 24.65 12.56 -8.02
CA LEU A 295 23.75 11.49 -8.47
C LEU A 295 24.43 10.13 -8.33
N ALA A 296 25.67 10.00 -8.82
CA ALA A 296 26.45 8.77 -8.68
C ALA A 296 26.67 8.37 -7.21
N ARG A 297 27.12 9.29 -6.36
CA ARG A 297 27.38 9.00 -4.94
C ARG A 297 26.12 8.59 -4.17
N MET A 298 24.99 9.21 -4.47
CA MET A 298 23.71 8.88 -3.83
C MET A 298 23.19 7.52 -4.27
N LEU A 299 23.29 7.19 -5.56
CA LEU A 299 22.96 5.84 -6.05
C LEU A 299 23.83 4.77 -5.40
N GLU A 300 25.13 5.00 -5.25
CA GLU A 300 26.02 4.07 -4.53
C GLU A 300 25.66 3.96 -3.04
N SER A 301 25.40 5.08 -2.37
CA SER A 301 25.10 5.12 -0.93
C SER A 301 23.78 4.43 -0.58
N LEU A 302 22.81 4.45 -1.49
CA LEU A 302 21.48 3.92 -1.24
C LEU A 302 21.38 2.43 -1.61
N ASP A 303 22.38 1.83 -2.26
CA ASP A 303 22.31 0.52 -2.95
C ASP A 303 21.84 -0.61 -2.03
N GLY A 304 22.26 -0.56 -0.77
CA GLY A 304 21.93 -1.55 0.26
C GLY A 304 20.65 -1.31 1.07
N LEU A 305 19.81 -0.33 0.74
CA LEU A 305 18.59 -0.02 1.50
C LEU A 305 17.32 -0.63 0.85
N PRO A 306 16.40 -1.27 1.59
CA PRO A 306 15.28 -2.00 0.99
C PRO A 306 14.09 -1.09 0.61
N VAL A 307 14.35 -0.07 -0.22
CA VAL A 307 13.37 0.87 -0.77
C VAL A 307 13.68 1.14 -2.23
N ASN A 308 12.65 1.39 -3.05
CA ASN A 308 12.86 1.92 -4.40
C ASN A 308 13.17 3.41 -4.32
N ILE A 309 13.98 3.92 -5.25
CA ILE A 309 14.45 5.32 -5.24
C ILE A 309 14.31 5.92 -6.63
N ALA A 310 13.78 7.14 -6.70
CA ALA A 310 13.77 8.00 -7.87
C ALA A 310 14.41 9.36 -7.49
N LEU A 311 15.61 9.66 -8.03
CA LEU A 311 16.35 10.88 -7.69
C LEU A 311 16.06 12.02 -8.67
N LEU A 312 15.73 13.20 -8.14
CA LEU A 312 15.49 14.41 -8.90
C LEU A 312 16.77 15.25 -9.01
N GLY A 313 17.10 15.66 -10.23
CA GLY A 313 18.14 16.64 -10.51
C GLY A 313 17.67 18.07 -10.26
N LYS A 314 18.58 19.03 -10.41
CA LYS A 314 18.27 20.47 -10.35
C LYS A 314 17.73 20.94 -11.70
N GLY A 315 16.49 21.44 -11.72
CA GLY A 315 15.86 22.01 -12.91
C GLY A 315 16.15 23.49 -13.16
N ASN A 316 16.60 24.22 -12.14
CA ASN A 316 16.79 25.67 -12.20
C ASN A 316 18.06 26.08 -12.98
N THR A 317 17.97 26.10 -14.30
CA THR A 317 19.00 26.64 -15.19
C THR A 317 18.40 26.95 -16.57
N VAL A 318 19.01 27.88 -17.29
CA VAL A 318 18.75 28.11 -18.72
C VAL A 318 19.73 27.35 -19.63
N GLY A 319 20.65 26.58 -19.04
CA GLY A 319 21.61 25.75 -19.76
C GLY A 319 21.10 24.33 -19.95
N GLU A 320 20.49 24.04 -21.10
CA GLU A 320 19.95 22.70 -21.44
C GLU A 320 20.97 21.57 -21.29
N GLN A 321 22.22 21.79 -21.69
CA GLN A 321 23.29 20.77 -21.59
C GLN A 321 23.53 20.33 -20.14
N ALA A 322 23.38 21.23 -19.17
CA ALA A 322 23.51 20.88 -17.75
C ALA A 322 22.33 20.03 -17.24
N LEU A 323 21.16 20.14 -17.86
CA LEU A 323 20.01 19.27 -17.58
C LEU A 323 20.22 17.89 -18.20
N TYR A 324 20.63 17.83 -19.47
CA TYR A 324 20.93 16.57 -20.16
C TYR A 324 22.03 15.75 -19.46
N GLU A 325 23.06 16.41 -18.91
CA GLU A 325 24.09 15.73 -18.13
C GLU A 325 23.52 15.01 -16.91
N GLN A 326 22.58 15.63 -16.18
CA GLN A 326 21.95 15.04 -15.01
C GLN A 326 21.06 13.83 -15.38
N VAL A 327 20.33 13.91 -16.49
CA VAL A 327 19.54 12.80 -17.05
C VAL A 327 20.45 11.61 -17.37
N ALA A 328 21.56 11.84 -18.06
CA ALA A 328 22.53 10.79 -18.39
C ALA A 328 23.23 10.19 -17.15
N ALA A 329 23.27 10.94 -16.05
CA ALA A 329 23.84 10.52 -14.78
C ALA A 329 22.83 9.82 -13.83
N GLY A 330 21.57 9.67 -14.24
CA GLY A 330 20.58 8.90 -13.51
C GLY A 330 19.50 9.71 -12.79
N ALA A 331 19.37 11.00 -13.06
CA ALA A 331 18.17 11.73 -12.63
C ALA A 331 16.91 11.11 -13.27
N SER A 332 15.87 10.84 -12.48
CA SER A 332 14.57 10.35 -12.94
C SER A 332 13.62 11.48 -13.34
N GLY A 333 14.00 12.72 -13.04
CA GLY A 333 13.23 13.94 -13.24
C GLY A 333 13.97 15.14 -12.64
N PHE A 334 13.29 16.28 -12.57
CA PHE A 334 13.86 17.51 -12.04
C PHE A 334 12.99 18.13 -10.95
N LYS A 335 13.63 18.84 -10.02
CA LYS A 335 12.96 19.80 -9.14
C LYS A 335 13.33 21.23 -9.57
N LEU A 336 12.31 22.04 -9.83
CA LEU A 336 12.39 23.50 -9.88
C LEU A 336 12.05 24.04 -8.47
N HIS A 337 12.91 24.90 -7.93
CA HIS A 337 12.71 25.49 -6.60
C HIS A 337 13.03 26.98 -6.57
N GLU A 338 12.27 27.77 -5.80
CA GLU A 338 12.45 29.22 -5.71
C GLU A 338 13.81 29.62 -5.14
N ASP A 339 14.33 28.90 -4.15
CA ASP A 339 15.68 29.06 -3.59
C ASP A 339 16.81 28.93 -4.63
N TRP A 340 16.54 28.30 -5.78
CA TRP A 340 17.45 28.25 -6.92
C TRP A 340 16.98 29.13 -8.11
N GLY A 341 15.85 29.82 -7.97
CA GLY A 341 15.21 30.69 -8.96
C GLY A 341 14.21 29.95 -9.85
N SER A 342 12.95 29.83 -9.43
CA SER A 342 11.83 29.27 -10.22
C SER A 342 11.27 30.28 -11.22
N THR A 343 12.15 30.88 -12.04
CA THR A 343 11.78 31.93 -13.00
C THR A 343 11.15 31.35 -14.27
N PRO A 344 10.33 32.12 -15.01
CA PRO A 344 9.75 31.69 -16.28
C PRO A 344 10.75 31.07 -17.27
N ALA A 345 11.96 31.63 -17.38
CA ALA A 345 12.99 31.13 -18.29
C ALA A 345 13.55 29.75 -17.86
N ALA A 346 13.73 29.53 -16.55
CA ALA A 346 14.16 28.25 -16.02
C ALA A 346 13.05 27.19 -16.14
N ILE A 347 11.79 27.58 -15.87
CA ILE A 347 10.61 26.73 -16.05
C ILE A 347 10.51 26.24 -17.49
N ASP A 348 10.54 27.15 -18.48
CA ASP A 348 10.46 26.78 -19.89
C ASP A 348 11.60 25.85 -20.31
N THR A 349 12.84 26.21 -19.96
CA THR A 349 14.01 25.42 -20.36
C THR A 349 13.97 24.01 -19.77
N CYS A 350 13.62 23.88 -18.49
CA CYS A 350 13.48 22.59 -17.83
C CYS A 350 12.39 21.74 -18.47
N LEU A 351 11.23 22.33 -18.78
CA LEU A 351 10.12 21.62 -19.41
C LEU A 351 10.42 21.21 -20.86
N ARG A 352 11.19 22.00 -21.63
CA ARG A 352 11.65 21.56 -22.97
C ARG A 352 12.54 20.34 -22.89
N VAL A 353 13.51 20.31 -21.96
CA VAL A 353 14.36 19.13 -21.76
C VAL A 353 13.55 17.94 -21.23
N ALA A 354 12.54 18.17 -20.38
CA ALA A 354 11.64 17.13 -19.94
C ALA A 354 10.84 16.54 -21.11
N ASP A 355 10.30 17.38 -21.99
CA ASP A 355 9.61 16.96 -23.22
C ASP A 355 10.54 16.12 -24.13
N ASP A 356 11.82 16.47 -24.23
CA ASP A 356 12.82 15.73 -25.02
C ASP A 356 13.25 14.40 -24.40
N THR A 357 13.12 14.24 -23.08
CA THR A 357 13.66 13.08 -22.32
C THR A 357 12.62 12.19 -21.67
N GLY A 358 11.35 12.60 -21.66
CA GLY A 358 10.23 11.87 -21.07
C GLY A 358 10.06 12.02 -19.55
N VAL A 359 11.04 12.62 -18.86
CA VAL A 359 11.07 12.67 -17.38
C VAL A 359 10.09 13.70 -16.80
N GLN A 360 9.72 13.53 -15.53
CA GLN A 360 8.83 14.48 -14.85
C GLN A 360 9.58 15.71 -14.33
N VAL A 361 8.86 16.83 -14.19
CA VAL A 361 9.31 18.04 -13.49
C VAL A 361 8.41 18.30 -12.30
N ALA A 362 8.99 18.32 -11.10
CA ALA A 362 8.35 18.81 -9.89
C ALA A 362 8.70 20.30 -9.69
N ILE A 363 7.76 21.10 -9.18
CA ILE A 363 7.97 22.53 -8.96
C ILE A 363 7.51 23.00 -7.59
N HIS A 364 8.36 23.83 -6.99
CA HIS A 364 8.07 24.80 -5.95
C HIS A 364 8.18 26.18 -6.60
N THR A 365 7.08 26.93 -6.65
CA THR A 365 6.95 28.16 -7.43
C THR A 365 7.48 29.40 -6.69
N ASP A 366 7.53 30.54 -7.36
CA ASP A 366 8.07 31.79 -6.82
C ASP A 366 7.12 32.41 -5.78
N THR A 367 7.36 32.16 -4.49
CA THR A 367 6.51 32.67 -3.40
C THR A 367 6.48 34.19 -3.38
N LEU A 368 7.63 34.81 -3.69
CA LEU A 368 7.83 36.25 -3.65
C LEU A 368 7.13 36.99 -4.80
N ASN A 369 6.68 36.27 -5.82
CA ASN A 369 6.21 36.83 -7.07
C ASN A 369 7.27 37.75 -7.73
N GLU A 370 8.56 37.43 -7.56
CA GLU A 370 9.67 38.27 -8.01
C GLU A 370 9.69 38.39 -9.54
N ALA A 371 9.49 37.27 -10.24
CA ALA A 371 9.50 37.21 -11.69
C ALA A 371 8.09 37.29 -12.33
N GLY A 372 7.03 37.30 -11.52
CA GLY A 372 5.64 37.32 -11.94
C GLY A 372 4.70 36.62 -10.95
N TYR A 373 3.40 36.68 -11.21
CA TYR A 373 2.38 36.00 -10.39
C TYR A 373 2.16 34.55 -10.87
N VAL A 374 1.25 33.81 -10.21
CA VAL A 374 0.91 32.42 -10.60
C VAL A 374 0.53 32.29 -12.08
N ALA A 375 -0.12 33.30 -12.65
CA ALA A 375 -0.49 33.35 -14.07
C ALA A 375 0.73 33.36 -15.00
N ASP A 376 1.81 34.05 -14.62
CA ASP A 376 3.05 34.11 -15.40
C ASP A 376 3.79 32.76 -15.35
N THR A 377 3.82 32.11 -14.19
CA THR A 377 4.32 30.74 -14.06
C THR A 377 3.52 29.75 -14.90
N LEU A 378 2.18 29.84 -14.90
CA LEU A 378 1.33 29.01 -15.76
C LEU A 378 1.55 29.28 -17.26
N ALA A 379 1.78 30.54 -17.64
CA ALA A 379 2.14 30.90 -19.00
C ALA A 379 3.49 30.29 -19.40
N ALA A 380 4.48 30.30 -18.50
CA ALA A 380 5.77 29.65 -18.71
C ALA A 380 5.66 28.12 -18.81
N ILE A 381 4.76 27.50 -18.02
CA ILE A 381 4.46 26.07 -18.14
C ILE A 381 3.85 25.76 -19.51
N GLY A 382 3.01 26.65 -20.05
CA GLY A 382 2.54 26.58 -21.43
C GLY A 382 1.68 25.33 -21.72
N GLY A 383 0.96 24.83 -20.72
CA GLY A 383 0.12 23.64 -20.85
C GLY A 383 0.86 22.30 -20.84
N ARG A 384 2.18 22.29 -20.62
CA ARG A 384 2.99 21.07 -20.46
C ARG A 384 2.78 20.44 -19.09
N THR A 385 2.97 19.12 -19.00
CA THR A 385 2.81 18.40 -17.74
C THR A 385 3.80 18.88 -16.70
N ILE A 386 3.32 19.17 -15.50
CA ILE A 386 4.16 19.49 -14.35
C ILE A 386 3.54 19.00 -13.05
N HIS A 387 4.36 18.54 -12.11
CA HIS A 387 3.94 18.19 -10.77
C HIS A 387 4.13 19.39 -9.84
N ALA A 388 3.03 20.01 -9.39
CA ALA A 388 3.08 21.07 -8.39
C ALA A 388 3.16 20.48 -6.98
N TYR A 389 4.28 20.71 -6.28
CA TYR A 389 4.42 20.33 -4.88
C TYR A 389 3.65 21.28 -3.95
N HIS A 390 3.29 20.77 -2.76
CA HIS A 390 2.61 21.50 -1.66
C HIS A 390 1.67 22.60 -2.17
N THR A 391 0.72 22.18 -3.01
CA THR A 391 -0.09 23.03 -3.87
C THR A 391 -0.87 24.10 -3.10
N GLU A 392 -1.19 23.85 -1.83
CA GLU A 392 -1.83 24.83 -0.96
C GLU A 392 -0.97 26.08 -0.67
N GLY A 393 0.36 25.92 -0.62
CA GLY A 393 1.33 27.00 -0.57
C GLY A 393 2.00 27.27 0.77
N ALA A 394 1.62 26.64 1.89
CA ALA A 394 2.36 26.79 3.15
C ALA A 394 3.79 26.25 3.02
N GLY A 395 3.95 25.10 2.35
CA GLY A 395 5.26 24.54 1.96
C GLY A 395 5.99 25.37 0.91
N GLY A 396 5.31 26.31 0.24
CA GLY A 396 5.88 27.33 -0.65
C GLY A 396 5.22 27.42 -2.02
N GLY A 397 5.32 28.59 -2.63
CA GLY A 397 4.72 28.95 -3.90
C GLY A 397 3.98 30.29 -3.86
N HIS A 398 3.64 30.82 -5.04
CA HIS A 398 3.01 32.14 -5.23
C HIS A 398 2.00 32.50 -4.14
N ALA A 399 2.33 33.53 -3.35
CA ALA A 399 1.46 34.02 -2.29
C ALA A 399 0.44 35.02 -2.84
N PRO A 400 -0.87 34.90 -2.52
CA PRO A 400 -1.50 33.85 -1.71
C PRO A 400 -2.15 32.71 -2.52
N ASP A 401 -2.07 32.74 -3.86
CA ASP A 401 -3.02 32.07 -4.76
C ASP A 401 -2.48 30.86 -5.54
N ILE A 402 -1.32 30.32 -5.15
CA ILE A 402 -0.75 29.10 -5.77
C ILE A 402 -1.73 27.93 -5.81
N ILE A 403 -2.63 27.79 -4.84
CA ILE A 403 -3.64 26.71 -4.78
C ILE A 403 -4.54 26.64 -6.03
N THR A 404 -4.66 27.73 -6.78
CA THR A 404 -5.42 27.79 -8.04
C THR A 404 -4.87 26.86 -9.12
N VAL A 405 -3.61 26.43 -9.05
CA VAL A 405 -3.03 25.49 -10.02
C VAL A 405 -3.68 24.11 -9.98
N ALA A 406 -4.35 23.74 -8.88
CA ALA A 406 -5.11 22.49 -8.78
C ALA A 406 -6.30 22.41 -9.76
N ALA A 407 -6.73 23.55 -10.32
CA ALA A 407 -7.76 23.65 -11.36
C ALA A 407 -7.21 23.49 -12.79
N GLN A 408 -5.90 23.29 -12.97
CA GLN A 408 -5.27 23.24 -14.28
C GLN A 408 -5.15 21.79 -14.79
N PRO A 409 -5.56 21.49 -16.03
CA PRO A 409 -5.60 20.11 -16.54
C PRO A 409 -4.21 19.49 -16.76
N HIS A 410 -3.17 20.30 -16.87
CA HIS A 410 -1.79 19.86 -17.10
C HIS A 410 -0.94 19.83 -15.82
N VAL A 411 -1.53 20.22 -14.69
CA VAL A 411 -0.87 20.18 -13.38
C VAL A 411 -1.27 18.90 -12.66
N LEU A 412 -0.28 18.23 -12.08
CA LEU A 412 -0.44 17.08 -11.19
C LEU A 412 -0.20 17.57 -9.75
N PRO A 413 -1.24 18.02 -9.02
CA PRO A 413 -1.07 18.67 -7.72
C PRO A 413 -0.84 17.66 -6.60
N SER A 414 0.15 17.92 -5.74
CA SER A 414 0.34 17.23 -4.48
C SER A 414 0.34 18.18 -3.28
N SER A 415 0.08 17.61 -2.11
CA SER A 415 0.27 18.25 -0.81
C SER A 415 1.44 17.63 -0.06
N THR A 416 1.97 18.37 0.90
CA THR A 416 2.87 17.85 1.93
C THR A 416 2.11 17.66 3.23
N ASN A 417 2.65 16.88 4.15
CA ASN A 417 1.83 16.31 5.22
C ASN A 417 1.61 17.13 6.49
N PRO A 418 2.38 18.20 6.83
CA PRO A 418 2.14 18.89 8.10
C PRO A 418 0.85 19.70 8.15
N THR A 419 0.36 20.22 7.02
CA THR A 419 -0.94 20.92 6.97
C THR A 419 -2.13 19.96 7.07
N ARG A 420 -1.90 18.63 7.10
CA ARG A 420 -2.92 17.61 6.86
C ARG A 420 -3.40 16.95 8.15
N PRO A 421 -4.71 16.94 8.42
CA PRO A 421 -5.68 17.97 8.02
C PRO A 421 -5.47 19.27 8.80
N HIS A 422 -6.29 20.29 8.51
CA HIS A 422 -6.31 21.51 9.30
C HIS A 422 -6.74 21.19 10.75
N THR A 423 -5.85 21.45 11.71
CA THR A 423 -6.11 21.32 13.15
C THR A 423 -5.87 22.64 13.88
N VAL A 424 -6.31 22.71 15.14
CA VAL A 424 -6.20 23.92 15.96
C VAL A 424 -4.77 24.43 16.16
N ASN A 425 -3.76 23.56 16.04
CA ASN A 425 -2.34 23.93 16.19
C ASN A 425 -1.62 24.15 14.85
N THR A 426 -2.27 23.91 13.71
CA THR A 426 -1.58 23.88 12.41
C THR A 426 -0.94 25.22 12.07
N VAL A 427 -1.67 26.32 12.24
CA VAL A 427 -1.20 27.67 11.88
C VAL A 427 0.02 28.07 12.72
N ASP A 428 -0.09 27.95 14.05
CA ASP A 428 0.99 28.33 14.97
C ASP A 428 2.26 27.49 14.74
N GLU A 429 2.12 26.18 14.56
CA GLU A 429 3.25 25.29 14.28
C GLU A 429 3.97 25.67 12.97
N HIS A 430 3.22 26.01 11.93
CA HIS A 430 3.81 26.30 10.62
C HIS A 430 4.53 27.64 10.57
N LEU A 431 4.06 28.64 11.32
CA LEU A 431 4.72 29.94 11.37
C LEU A 431 6.15 29.81 11.91
N ASP A 432 6.31 29.12 13.05
CA ASP A 432 7.62 28.86 13.66
C ASP A 432 8.48 27.92 12.78
N MET A 433 7.88 26.89 12.19
CA MET A 433 8.59 25.96 11.31
C MET A 433 9.15 26.66 10.07
N LEU A 434 8.38 27.54 9.44
CA LEU A 434 8.78 28.31 8.27
C LEU A 434 9.91 29.27 8.61
N MET A 435 9.82 29.96 9.76
CA MET A 435 10.90 30.81 10.28
C MET A 435 12.23 30.07 10.34
N VAL A 436 12.23 28.85 10.88
CA VAL A 436 13.44 28.01 11.00
C VAL A 436 13.93 27.51 9.64
N CYS A 437 13.05 26.96 8.81
CA CYS A 437 13.45 26.30 7.55
C CYS A 437 14.08 27.30 6.55
N HIS A 438 13.55 28.52 6.49
CA HIS A 438 14.05 29.57 5.60
C HIS A 438 15.04 30.53 6.26
N HIS A 439 15.52 30.23 7.48
CA HIS A 439 16.52 31.03 8.20
C HIS A 439 16.10 32.51 8.39
N LEU A 440 14.81 32.72 8.64
CA LEU A 440 14.21 34.05 8.83
C LEU A 440 14.41 34.54 10.26
N ASN A 441 14.35 35.86 10.43
CA ASN A 441 14.47 36.51 11.73
C ASN A 441 13.13 37.19 12.10
N PRO A 442 12.42 36.72 13.16
CA PRO A 442 11.14 37.31 13.56
C PRO A 442 11.26 38.77 14.05
N ALA A 443 12.49 39.26 14.31
CA ALA A 443 12.72 40.67 14.63
C ALA A 443 12.81 41.57 13.37
N VAL A 444 12.83 40.99 12.17
CA VAL A 444 12.84 41.70 10.88
C VAL A 444 11.40 41.76 10.35
N PRO A 445 10.79 42.95 10.20
CA PRO A 445 9.40 43.09 9.77
C PRO A 445 9.10 42.44 8.42
N GLU A 446 10.05 42.50 7.48
CA GLU A 446 9.92 41.93 6.15
C GLU A 446 9.87 40.40 6.18
N ASP A 447 10.67 39.77 7.05
CA ASP A 447 10.69 38.32 7.25
C ASP A 447 9.38 37.83 7.89
N LEU A 448 8.86 38.58 8.87
CA LEU A 448 7.58 38.27 9.51
C LEU A 448 6.43 38.41 8.50
N ALA A 449 6.41 39.50 7.73
CA ALA A 449 5.40 39.72 6.69
C ALA A 449 5.43 38.62 5.61
N PHE A 450 6.62 38.17 5.21
CA PHE A 450 6.77 37.04 4.28
C PHE A 450 6.12 35.77 4.84
N ALA A 451 6.38 35.43 6.10
CA ALA A 451 5.80 34.22 6.70
C ALA A 451 4.30 34.30 6.96
N GLU A 452 3.80 35.44 7.43
CA GLU A 452 2.36 35.70 7.60
C GLU A 452 1.60 35.63 6.25
N SER A 453 2.24 36.04 5.16
CA SER A 453 1.66 35.90 3.82
C SER A 453 1.58 34.45 3.34
N ARG A 454 2.44 33.57 3.88
CA ARG A 454 2.59 32.18 3.44
C ARG A 454 1.76 31.18 4.25
N ILE A 455 1.61 31.40 5.56
CA ILE A 455 0.83 30.53 6.44
C ILE A 455 -0.60 31.07 6.57
N ARG A 456 -1.53 30.46 5.82
CA ARG A 456 -2.90 30.98 5.65
C ARG A 456 -3.95 29.95 6.09
N PRO A 457 -4.73 30.22 7.15
CA PRO A 457 -5.75 29.28 7.62
C PRO A 457 -6.82 28.95 6.56
N SER A 458 -7.11 29.88 5.66
CA SER A 458 -8.12 29.73 4.60
C SER A 458 -7.70 28.76 3.50
N THR A 459 -6.46 28.84 3.01
CA THR A 459 -5.94 27.91 1.98
C THR A 459 -5.68 26.53 2.58
N ILE A 460 -5.20 26.43 3.83
CA ILE A 460 -5.07 25.15 4.56
C ILE A 460 -6.44 24.46 4.71
N ALA A 461 -7.49 25.22 5.02
CA ALA A 461 -8.86 24.71 5.08
C ALA A 461 -9.41 24.27 3.71
N ALA A 462 -9.09 25.02 2.64
CA ALA A 462 -9.47 24.65 1.28
C ALA A 462 -8.77 23.38 0.79
N GLU A 463 -7.51 23.19 1.16
CA GLU A 463 -6.72 22.00 0.83
C GLU A 463 -7.38 20.70 1.33
N ASP A 464 -7.96 20.71 2.53
CA ASP A 464 -8.74 19.59 3.06
C ASP A 464 -9.89 19.19 2.12
N LEU A 465 -10.70 20.16 1.69
CA LEU A 465 -11.82 19.92 0.78
C LEU A 465 -11.35 19.51 -0.62
N LEU A 466 -10.29 20.14 -1.15
CA LEU A 466 -9.73 19.78 -2.45
C LEU A 466 -9.19 18.34 -2.47
N HIS A 467 -8.66 17.85 -1.34
CA HIS A 467 -8.33 16.42 -1.23
C HIS A 467 -9.56 15.54 -1.31
N ASP A 468 -10.63 15.88 -0.58
CA ASP A 468 -11.85 15.07 -0.55
C ASP A 468 -12.59 15.07 -1.89
N LEU A 469 -12.53 16.18 -2.63
CA LEU A 469 -13.06 16.30 -4.00
C LEU A 469 -12.23 15.51 -5.03
N GLY A 470 -10.97 15.19 -4.73
CA GLY A 470 -10.03 14.62 -5.69
C GLY A 470 -9.38 15.67 -6.59
N ALA A 471 -9.39 16.95 -6.18
CA ALA A 471 -8.72 18.04 -6.88
C ALA A 471 -7.23 18.15 -6.50
N ILE A 472 -6.80 17.59 -5.38
CA ILE A 472 -5.38 17.33 -5.10
C ILE A 472 -5.15 15.82 -5.14
N SER A 473 -4.18 15.39 -5.93
CA SER A 473 -4.06 13.99 -6.35
C SER A 473 -3.07 13.17 -5.53
N MET A 474 -2.16 13.81 -4.81
CA MET A 474 -1.06 13.15 -4.13
C MET A 474 -0.77 13.75 -2.75
N ILE A 475 -0.22 12.94 -1.86
CA ILE A 475 0.33 13.38 -0.56
C ILE A 475 1.77 12.87 -0.46
N GLY A 476 2.73 13.78 -0.29
CA GLY A 476 4.13 13.49 0.02
C GLY A 476 4.49 13.96 1.44
N SER A 477 5.71 13.68 1.89
CA SER A 477 6.14 14.09 3.23
C SER A 477 6.62 15.53 3.30
N ASP A 478 7.58 15.92 2.45
CA ASP A 478 8.53 17.03 2.65
C ASP A 478 9.58 16.76 3.74
N SER A 479 10.07 15.51 3.76
CA SER A 479 10.75 14.93 4.91
C SER A 479 11.91 15.78 5.49
N GLN A 480 11.79 16.20 6.75
CA GLN A 480 12.76 17.07 7.45
C GLN A 480 12.96 18.48 6.86
N ALA A 481 12.11 18.89 5.91
CA ALA A 481 12.16 20.19 5.23
C ALA A 481 10.77 20.82 5.15
N MET A 482 10.09 20.94 6.30
CA MET A 482 8.64 21.22 6.42
C MET A 482 7.74 19.99 6.26
N GLY A 483 8.21 18.82 6.72
CA GLY A 483 7.49 17.57 6.53
C GLY A 483 8.00 16.37 7.35
N ARG A 484 7.17 15.33 7.41
CA ARG A 484 7.39 14.16 8.30
C ARG A 484 7.34 12.84 7.53
N VAL A 485 8.49 12.21 7.27
CA VAL A 485 8.56 10.99 6.44
C VAL A 485 7.69 9.81 6.96
N GLY A 486 7.55 9.68 8.28
CA GLY A 486 6.77 8.62 8.92
C GLY A 486 5.26 8.81 8.89
N GLU A 487 4.75 9.94 8.35
CA GLU A 487 3.35 10.33 8.54
C GLU A 487 2.54 10.45 7.25
N VAL A 488 3.12 10.18 6.07
CA VAL A 488 2.41 10.27 4.76
C VAL A 488 1.08 9.47 4.77
N ILE A 489 1.14 8.21 5.17
CA ILE A 489 -0.02 7.31 5.20
C ILE A 489 -1.00 7.76 6.30
N MET A 490 -0.51 8.03 7.51
CA MET A 490 -1.34 8.43 8.64
C MET A 490 -2.13 9.71 8.37
N ARG A 491 -1.45 10.74 7.84
CA ARG A 491 -2.03 12.06 7.55
C ARG A 491 -3.09 11.98 6.46
N THR A 492 -2.89 11.12 5.47
CA THR A 492 -3.90 10.79 4.46
C THR A 492 -5.21 10.32 5.10
N TRP A 493 -5.13 9.37 6.03
CA TRP A 493 -6.32 8.79 6.67
C TRP A 493 -6.95 9.72 7.72
N GLN A 494 -6.15 10.55 8.39
CA GLN A 494 -6.67 11.61 9.26
C GLN A 494 -7.47 12.65 8.47
N THR A 495 -6.99 13.06 7.28
CA THR A 495 -7.76 13.95 6.40
C THR A 495 -9.07 13.30 5.96
N ALA A 496 -9.05 12.06 5.47
CA ALA A 496 -10.28 11.34 5.10
C ALA A 496 -11.28 11.25 6.27
N HIS A 497 -10.80 11.01 7.49
CA HIS A 497 -11.62 10.99 8.69
C HIS A 497 -12.31 12.34 8.97
N VAL A 498 -11.54 13.43 8.95
CA VAL A 498 -12.06 14.78 9.22
C VAL A 498 -13.05 15.19 8.14
N MET A 499 -12.77 14.87 6.87
CA MET A 499 -13.68 15.16 5.77
C MET A 499 -14.99 14.38 5.87
N LYS A 500 -14.94 13.09 6.23
CA LYS A 500 -16.17 12.34 6.55
C LYS A 500 -16.96 12.97 7.69
N ARG A 501 -16.28 13.39 8.76
CA ARG A 501 -16.95 14.00 9.91
C ARG A 501 -17.62 15.32 9.54
N ARG A 502 -16.99 16.10 8.65
CA ARG A 502 -17.46 17.42 8.24
C ARG A 502 -18.56 17.37 7.19
N PHE A 503 -18.40 16.52 6.17
CA PHE A 503 -19.26 16.51 4.99
C PHE A 503 -20.13 15.26 4.85
N GLY A 504 -19.97 14.26 5.72
CA GLY A 504 -20.69 13.00 5.65
C GLY A 504 -20.11 12.03 4.63
N ALA A 505 -20.93 11.11 4.14
CA ALA A 505 -20.54 10.16 3.10
C ALA A 505 -20.15 10.90 1.82
N LEU A 506 -19.11 10.42 1.13
CA LEU A 506 -18.71 10.96 -0.16
C LEU A 506 -19.81 10.67 -1.20
N ALA A 507 -20.04 11.57 -2.15
CA ALA A 507 -20.98 11.31 -3.24
C ALA A 507 -20.59 10.02 -4.00
N GLY A 508 -21.47 9.03 -4.00
CA GLY A 508 -21.22 7.69 -4.58
C GLY A 508 -20.97 6.59 -3.54
N ASP A 509 -20.59 6.94 -2.31
CA ASP A 509 -20.56 6.01 -1.18
C ASP A 509 -21.97 5.87 -0.55
N PRO A 510 -22.38 4.66 -0.12
CA PRO A 510 -23.55 4.51 0.73
C PRO A 510 -23.24 5.02 2.15
N GLU A 511 -24.26 5.34 2.94
CA GLU A 511 -24.05 5.79 4.34
C GLU A 511 -23.34 4.76 5.23
N THR A 512 -23.31 3.50 4.80
CA THR A 512 -22.83 2.37 5.60
C THR A 512 -21.36 2.02 5.38
N SER A 513 -20.72 2.52 4.31
CA SER A 513 -19.30 2.23 3.97
C SER A 513 -18.66 3.41 3.25
N ASP A 514 -17.33 3.48 3.27
CA ASP A 514 -16.55 4.60 2.73
C ASP A 514 -15.58 4.13 1.64
N ASN A 515 -15.99 3.19 0.81
CA ASN A 515 -15.10 2.51 -0.14
C ASN A 515 -14.55 3.47 -1.20
N LEU A 516 -15.39 4.35 -1.76
CA LEU A 516 -14.97 5.32 -2.76
C LEU A 516 -14.00 6.34 -2.14
N ARG A 517 -14.32 6.87 -0.94
CA ARG A 517 -13.38 7.73 -0.21
C ARG A 517 -12.08 6.99 0.11
N ALA A 518 -12.13 5.75 0.57
CA ALA A 518 -10.94 4.98 0.89
C ALA A 518 -10.06 4.72 -0.35
N ARG A 519 -10.66 4.38 -1.50
CA ARG A 519 -9.98 4.24 -2.80
C ARG A 519 -9.34 5.54 -3.26
N ARG A 520 -10.08 6.66 -3.17
CA ARG A 520 -9.58 8.01 -3.48
C ARG A 520 -8.35 8.36 -2.66
N TYR A 521 -8.38 8.08 -1.36
CA TYR A 521 -7.30 8.45 -0.46
C TYR A 521 -6.10 7.49 -0.49
N VAL A 522 -6.30 6.17 -0.62
CA VAL A 522 -5.18 5.24 -0.80
C VAL A 522 -4.40 5.56 -2.08
N ALA A 523 -5.09 5.97 -3.15
CA ALA A 523 -4.45 6.36 -4.41
C ALA A 523 -3.44 7.51 -4.24
N LYS A 524 -3.69 8.44 -3.32
CA LYS A 524 -2.87 9.65 -3.10
C LYS A 524 -1.42 9.36 -2.67
N TYR A 525 -1.18 8.22 -2.03
CA TYR A 525 0.17 7.81 -1.62
C TYR A 525 0.63 6.49 -2.26
N THR A 526 -0.13 5.95 -3.23
CA THR A 526 0.22 4.69 -3.92
C THR A 526 0.30 4.92 -5.42
N ILE A 527 -0.81 4.83 -6.14
CA ILE A 527 -0.80 4.84 -7.61
C ILE A 527 -0.61 6.23 -8.21
N CYS A 528 -1.21 7.28 -7.65
CA CYS A 528 -1.08 8.64 -8.19
C CYS A 528 0.39 9.11 -8.25
N PRO A 529 1.19 9.02 -7.17
CA PRO A 529 2.60 9.39 -7.24
C PRO A 529 3.43 8.46 -8.14
N ALA A 530 3.06 7.18 -8.28
CA ALA A 530 3.70 6.28 -9.22
C ALA A 530 3.43 6.70 -10.68
N VAL A 531 2.18 6.98 -11.05
CA VAL A 531 1.80 7.46 -12.39
C VAL A 531 2.47 8.80 -12.69
N ALA A 532 2.40 9.75 -11.75
CA ALA A 532 2.96 11.09 -11.93
C ALA A 532 4.46 11.09 -12.27
N HIS A 533 5.21 10.07 -11.85
CA HIS A 533 6.65 9.94 -12.11
C HIS A 533 7.01 8.76 -13.03
N GLY A 534 6.03 8.13 -13.68
CA GLY A 534 6.25 7.04 -14.64
C GLY A 534 6.80 5.75 -14.01
N LEU A 535 6.37 5.43 -12.80
CA LEU A 535 6.82 4.27 -12.00
C LEU A 535 5.76 3.15 -11.93
N ASP A 536 4.54 3.42 -12.41
CA ASP A 536 3.34 2.63 -12.21
C ASP A 536 3.39 1.25 -12.88
N ALA A 537 4.28 1.04 -13.85
CA ALA A 537 4.55 -0.30 -14.40
C ALA A 537 5.22 -1.26 -13.39
N GLU A 538 5.90 -0.74 -12.37
CA GLU A 538 6.61 -1.54 -11.37
C GLU A 538 5.97 -1.49 -9.98
N VAL A 539 5.37 -0.37 -9.57
CA VAL A 539 4.88 -0.15 -8.19
C VAL A 539 3.56 0.64 -8.15
N GLY A 540 3.05 0.91 -6.94
CA GLY A 540 1.93 1.83 -6.71
C GLY A 540 0.56 1.17 -6.58
N SER A 541 0.44 -0.14 -6.75
CA SER A 541 -0.82 -0.88 -6.57
C SER A 541 -0.56 -2.38 -6.38
N VAL A 542 -1.58 -3.09 -5.88
CA VAL A 542 -1.61 -4.54 -5.69
C VAL A 542 -2.15 -5.20 -6.96
N GLU A 543 -1.35 -5.17 -8.02
CA GLU A 543 -1.72 -5.68 -9.35
C GLU A 543 -0.71 -6.72 -9.86
N VAL A 544 -1.21 -7.71 -10.61
CA VAL A 544 -0.38 -8.76 -11.21
C VAL A 544 0.67 -8.14 -12.14
N GLY A 545 1.90 -8.60 -12.02
CA GLY A 545 3.05 -8.12 -12.78
C GLY A 545 3.91 -7.09 -12.02
N LYS A 546 3.33 -6.34 -11.09
CA LYS A 546 4.07 -5.34 -10.29
C LYS A 546 4.97 -6.01 -9.25
N LEU A 547 5.96 -5.28 -8.76
CA LEU A 547 6.78 -5.70 -7.61
C LEU A 547 5.88 -5.99 -6.42
N ALA A 548 6.17 -7.06 -5.69
CA ALA A 548 5.46 -7.41 -4.46
C ALA A 548 5.93 -6.54 -3.29
N ASP A 549 5.74 -5.23 -3.44
CA ASP A 549 5.92 -4.21 -2.41
C ASP A 549 4.59 -4.02 -1.69
N LEU A 550 4.40 -4.80 -0.62
CA LEU A 550 3.10 -4.99 0.03
C LEU A 550 3.22 -4.73 1.53
N VAL A 551 2.16 -4.18 2.12
CA VAL A 551 2.13 -3.88 3.55
C VAL A 551 0.93 -4.57 4.19
N LEU A 552 1.17 -5.31 5.27
CA LEU A 552 0.13 -5.95 6.06
C LEU A 552 -0.15 -5.18 7.35
N TRP A 553 -1.42 -4.96 7.59
CA TRP A 553 -1.93 -4.17 8.69
C TRP A 553 -2.91 -4.99 9.52
N GLN A 554 -2.73 -4.96 10.84
CA GLN A 554 -3.85 -5.29 11.72
C GLN A 554 -4.88 -4.16 11.58
N PRO A 555 -6.19 -4.47 11.43
CA PRO A 555 -7.22 -3.44 11.28
C PRO A 555 -7.15 -2.33 12.33
N ALA A 556 -6.86 -2.69 13.58
CA ALA A 556 -6.74 -1.75 14.70
C ALA A 556 -5.53 -0.79 14.60
N PHE A 557 -4.52 -1.11 13.79
CA PHE A 557 -3.30 -0.29 13.59
C PHE A 557 -3.14 0.21 12.15
N PHE A 558 -4.18 0.02 11.32
CA PHE A 558 -4.15 0.40 9.91
C PHE A 558 -3.75 1.86 9.72
N GLY A 559 -2.77 2.10 8.86
CA GLY A 559 -2.24 3.43 8.55
C GLY A 559 -1.40 4.09 9.65
N VAL A 560 -1.22 3.43 10.81
CA VAL A 560 -0.38 3.92 11.92
C VAL A 560 0.93 3.15 11.99
N ARG A 561 0.86 1.83 12.19
CA ARG A 561 2.04 0.94 12.32
C ARG A 561 1.75 -0.40 11.65
N PRO A 562 2.44 -0.74 10.55
CA PRO A 562 2.25 -2.01 9.88
C PRO A 562 2.79 -3.16 10.71
N SER A 563 2.24 -4.36 10.48
CA SER A 563 2.78 -5.59 11.05
C SER A 563 3.98 -6.10 10.25
N ILE A 564 3.89 -6.04 8.92
CA ILE A 564 4.90 -6.52 7.98
C ILE A 564 4.97 -5.55 6.79
N VAL A 565 6.18 -5.22 6.36
CA VAL A 565 6.48 -4.54 5.09
C VAL A 565 7.32 -5.47 4.23
N LEU A 566 6.76 -5.87 3.09
CA LEU A 566 7.40 -6.67 2.06
C LEU A 566 8.03 -5.75 1.02
N LYS A 567 9.24 -6.10 0.59
CA LYS A 567 9.92 -5.48 -0.55
C LYS A 567 10.28 -6.58 -1.53
N GLY A 568 9.79 -6.49 -2.77
CA GLY A 568 9.97 -7.53 -3.79
C GLY A 568 9.65 -8.94 -3.26
N GLY A 569 8.57 -9.09 -2.47
CA GLY A 569 8.14 -10.38 -1.92
C GLY A 569 8.88 -10.88 -0.68
N MET A 570 9.92 -10.19 -0.22
CA MET A 570 10.68 -10.57 0.99
C MET A 570 10.40 -9.58 2.12
N ILE A 571 10.25 -10.08 3.36
CA ILE A 571 10.01 -9.21 4.52
C ILE A 571 11.25 -8.34 4.78
N ALA A 572 11.10 -7.04 4.62
CA ALA A 572 12.16 -6.04 4.86
C ALA A 572 12.05 -5.42 6.26
N TRP A 573 10.83 -5.19 6.75
CA TRP A 573 10.55 -4.61 8.05
C TRP A 573 9.36 -5.30 8.71
N ALA A 574 9.38 -5.48 10.03
CA ALA A 574 8.26 -6.09 10.75
C ALA A 574 8.18 -5.67 12.22
N ALA A 575 6.98 -5.73 12.79
CA ALA A 575 6.76 -5.62 14.23
C ALA A 575 7.27 -6.90 14.92
N MET A 576 8.34 -6.79 15.69
CA MET A 576 9.03 -7.93 16.29
C MET A 576 9.42 -7.69 17.74
N GLY A 577 9.15 -8.71 18.56
CA GLY A 577 9.44 -8.75 19.99
C GLY A 577 10.92 -8.91 20.33
N ASP A 578 11.18 -9.36 21.57
CA ASP A 578 12.52 -9.73 22.03
C ASP A 578 13.09 -10.88 21.18
N SER A 579 14.29 -10.69 20.64
CA SER A 579 14.99 -11.67 19.80
C SER A 579 15.50 -12.88 20.59
N ASN A 580 15.55 -12.81 21.93
CA ASN A 580 15.91 -13.94 22.79
C ASN A 580 14.68 -14.70 23.35
N ALA A 581 13.46 -14.24 23.04
CA ALA A 581 12.25 -14.88 23.53
C ALA A 581 11.99 -16.25 22.88
N SER A 582 11.15 -17.08 23.52
CA SER A 582 10.78 -18.41 23.01
C SER A 582 9.84 -18.37 21.80
N ILE A 583 9.22 -17.22 21.53
CA ILE A 583 8.29 -16.92 20.44
C ILE A 583 8.44 -15.43 20.07
N PRO A 584 7.96 -14.95 18.90
CA PRO A 584 8.32 -13.61 18.40
C PRO A 584 7.49 -12.43 18.97
N THR A 585 6.47 -12.69 19.78
CA THR A 585 5.52 -11.68 20.28
C THR A 585 5.79 -11.08 21.67
N PRO A 586 6.64 -11.64 22.55
CA PRO A 586 6.97 -11.02 23.84
C PRO A 586 7.64 -9.65 23.69
N GLN A 587 7.36 -8.77 24.63
CA GLN A 587 7.85 -7.40 24.64
C GLN A 587 9.38 -7.33 24.81
N PRO A 588 10.04 -6.26 24.32
CA PRO A 588 9.47 -5.11 23.60
C PRO A 588 9.25 -5.38 22.11
N VAL A 589 8.01 -5.18 21.64
CA VAL A 589 7.66 -5.25 20.22
C VAL A 589 7.95 -3.89 19.56
N LEU A 590 8.89 -3.88 18.61
CA LEU A 590 9.34 -2.69 17.89
C LEU A 590 9.32 -2.95 16.38
N PRO A 591 9.23 -1.91 15.54
CA PRO A 591 9.52 -2.04 14.12
C PRO A 591 11.03 -2.33 13.95
N ARG A 592 11.38 -3.44 13.29
CA ARG A 592 12.76 -3.92 13.17
C ARG A 592 13.14 -4.29 11.73
N PRO A 593 14.42 -4.13 11.34
CA PRO A 593 14.96 -4.68 10.10
C PRO A 593 14.87 -6.20 10.09
N MET A 594 14.36 -6.75 8.99
CA MET A 594 14.29 -8.20 8.74
C MET A 594 15.35 -8.62 7.70
N PHE A 595 15.36 -9.89 7.32
CA PHE A 595 16.36 -10.41 6.38
C PHE A 595 16.32 -9.73 4.99
N GLY A 596 15.18 -9.19 4.56
CA GLY A 596 15.09 -8.38 3.35
C GLY A 596 15.85 -7.05 3.43
N ALA A 597 16.17 -6.57 4.64
CA ALA A 597 16.98 -5.37 4.85
C ALA A 597 18.50 -5.63 4.81
N ALA A 598 18.95 -6.88 4.68
CA ALA A 598 20.37 -7.17 4.47
C ALA A 598 20.81 -6.60 3.11
N ALA A 599 21.93 -5.87 3.06
CA ALA A 599 22.28 -5.01 1.92
C ALA A 599 22.22 -5.68 0.54
N VAL A 600 22.71 -6.91 0.41
CA VAL A 600 22.68 -7.65 -0.87
C VAL A 600 21.25 -8.04 -1.25
N SER A 601 20.45 -8.51 -0.29
CA SER A 601 19.04 -8.84 -0.49
C SER A 601 18.24 -7.59 -0.84
N ALA A 602 18.44 -6.50 -0.09
CA ALA A 602 17.80 -5.21 -0.28
C ALA A 602 17.99 -4.66 -1.70
N ALA A 603 19.21 -4.76 -2.25
CA ALA A 603 19.51 -4.40 -3.62
C ALA A 603 18.78 -5.29 -4.64
N ALA A 604 18.68 -6.59 -4.39
CA ALA A 604 18.04 -7.54 -5.30
C ALA A 604 16.51 -7.41 -5.37
N ILE A 605 15.87 -6.95 -4.28
CA ILE A 605 14.41 -6.83 -4.15
C ILE A 605 13.88 -5.41 -4.37
N SER A 606 14.76 -4.46 -4.72
CA SER A 606 14.43 -3.05 -4.95
C SER A 606 14.91 -2.57 -6.32
N VAL A 607 14.46 -1.40 -6.75
CA VAL A 607 14.89 -0.80 -8.02
C VAL A 607 15.32 0.66 -7.86
N TYR A 608 16.23 1.09 -8.75
CA TYR A 608 16.45 2.51 -9.02
C TYR A 608 15.63 2.90 -10.23
N PHE A 609 14.80 3.91 -10.07
CA PHE A 609 14.13 4.56 -11.19
C PHE A 609 15.03 5.69 -11.70
N VAL A 610 15.35 5.65 -12.99
CA VAL A 610 16.25 6.60 -13.65
C VAL A 610 15.70 6.94 -15.04
N ALA A 611 16.20 8.01 -15.66
CA ALA A 611 15.86 8.28 -17.05
C ALA A 611 16.27 7.15 -18.01
N PRO A 612 15.53 6.92 -19.12
CA PRO A 612 15.88 5.91 -20.13
C PRO A 612 17.33 6.00 -20.64
N ALA A 613 17.85 7.22 -20.80
CA ALA A 613 19.23 7.46 -21.26
C ALA A 613 20.29 6.92 -20.29
N ALA A 614 20.04 6.92 -18.97
CA ALA A 614 20.97 6.37 -17.99
C ALA A 614 21.08 4.83 -18.09
N VAL A 615 19.96 4.16 -18.35
CA VAL A 615 19.94 2.71 -18.59
C VAL A 615 20.68 2.37 -19.88
N ALA A 616 20.35 3.06 -20.99
CA ALA A 616 21.00 2.87 -22.28
C ALA A 616 22.52 3.16 -22.23
N GLY A 617 22.92 4.12 -21.39
CA GLY A 617 24.33 4.47 -21.14
C GLY A 617 25.06 3.55 -20.15
N GLY A 618 24.50 2.39 -19.78
CA GLY A 618 25.15 1.41 -18.91
C GLY A 618 25.54 1.95 -17.53
N LEU A 619 24.72 2.85 -16.95
CA LEU A 619 25.06 3.52 -15.68
C LEU A 619 25.30 2.52 -14.54
N ALA A 620 24.53 1.43 -14.47
CA ALA A 620 24.68 0.41 -13.42
C ALA A 620 26.11 -0.15 -13.37
N ASP A 621 26.66 -0.54 -14.53
CA ASP A 621 28.02 -1.09 -14.64
C ASP A 621 29.08 -0.03 -14.35
N ARG A 622 28.86 1.22 -14.79
CA ARG A 622 29.79 2.34 -14.54
C ARG A 622 29.91 2.68 -13.04
N LEU A 623 28.82 2.57 -12.29
CA LEU A 623 28.79 2.82 -10.84
C LEU A 623 29.05 1.55 -10.01
N ALA A 624 29.00 0.36 -10.63
CA ALA A 624 29.05 -0.93 -9.96
C ALA A 624 28.00 -1.09 -8.85
N VAL A 625 26.80 -0.52 -9.03
CA VAL A 625 25.65 -0.72 -8.14
C VAL A 625 25.01 -2.08 -8.40
N ARG A 626 24.52 -2.74 -7.34
CA ARG A 626 23.90 -4.08 -7.46
C ARG A 626 22.43 -3.98 -7.83
N ARG A 627 21.77 -2.91 -7.41
CA ARG A 627 20.35 -2.72 -7.63
C ARG A 627 20.04 -2.55 -9.12
N ARG A 628 18.95 -3.18 -9.56
CA ARG A 628 18.44 -3.05 -10.93
C ARG A 628 18.00 -1.60 -11.20
N LEU A 629 18.51 -1.02 -12.28
CA LEU A 629 18.01 0.24 -12.84
C LEU A 629 16.81 -0.04 -13.73
N VAL A 630 15.73 0.69 -13.53
CA VAL A 630 14.50 0.66 -14.33
C VAL A 630 14.29 2.05 -14.90
N ALA A 631 14.02 2.13 -16.20
CA ALA A 631 13.70 3.39 -16.85
C ALA A 631 12.31 3.87 -16.40
N VAL A 632 12.19 5.15 -16.06
CA VAL A 632 10.88 5.80 -15.88
C VAL A 632 10.13 5.82 -17.21
N GLY A 633 8.81 5.67 -17.13
CA GLY A 633 7.90 5.88 -18.26
C GLY A 633 7.86 7.35 -18.69
N ASP A 634 7.41 7.59 -19.92
CA ASP A 634 7.18 8.94 -20.42
C ASP A 634 5.98 9.59 -19.71
N THR A 635 6.23 10.72 -19.06
CA THR A 635 5.25 11.46 -18.25
C THR A 635 4.67 12.69 -18.95
N ARG A 636 5.15 13.03 -20.15
CA ARG A 636 4.93 14.35 -20.76
C ARG A 636 3.53 14.53 -21.36
N ALA A 637 2.83 13.42 -21.57
CA ALA A 637 1.44 13.40 -22.01
C ALA A 637 0.44 13.41 -20.84
N LEU A 638 0.89 13.20 -19.59
CA LEU A 638 -0.01 13.06 -18.45
C LEU A 638 -0.76 14.36 -18.16
N ARG A 639 -2.00 14.20 -17.70
CA ARG A 639 -2.92 15.25 -17.31
C ARG A 639 -3.53 14.90 -15.96
N LYS A 640 -4.25 15.85 -15.38
CA LYS A 640 -5.04 15.63 -14.17
C LYS A 640 -6.02 14.45 -14.32
N ALA A 641 -6.58 14.28 -15.51
CA ALA A 641 -7.48 13.17 -15.85
C ALA A 641 -6.84 11.78 -15.71
N ASP A 642 -5.51 11.69 -15.72
CA ASP A 642 -4.80 10.42 -15.59
C ASP A 642 -4.52 10.05 -14.12
N MET A 643 -4.91 10.89 -13.15
CA MET A 643 -4.73 10.63 -11.72
C MET A 643 -5.88 9.78 -11.17
N PRO A 644 -5.67 8.49 -10.85
CA PRO A 644 -6.75 7.60 -10.48
C PRO A 644 -7.52 8.10 -9.26
N GLU A 645 -8.85 8.11 -9.35
CA GLU A 645 -9.78 8.57 -8.31
C GLU A 645 -9.64 10.05 -7.90
N ASN A 646 -8.74 10.81 -8.54
CA ASN A 646 -8.35 12.17 -8.14
C ASN A 646 -8.11 13.08 -9.36
N ASP A 647 -9.12 13.18 -10.22
CA ASP A 647 -9.10 13.86 -11.51
C ASP A 647 -9.90 15.17 -11.55
N ALA A 648 -10.43 15.63 -10.41
CA ALA A 648 -11.33 16.77 -10.36
C ALA A 648 -10.64 18.10 -10.73
N LEU A 649 -11.35 18.97 -11.44
CA LEU A 649 -10.90 20.30 -11.86
C LEU A 649 -11.95 21.37 -11.48
N PRO A 650 -12.18 21.62 -10.18
CA PRO A 650 -13.12 22.65 -9.75
C PRO A 650 -12.59 24.04 -10.09
N ARG A 651 -13.49 25.05 -10.17
CA ARG A 651 -13.07 26.44 -10.22
C ARG A 651 -12.58 26.87 -8.85
N ILE A 652 -11.33 27.33 -8.76
CA ILE A 652 -10.71 27.77 -7.51
C ILE A 652 -10.37 29.25 -7.64
N GLU A 653 -10.85 30.05 -6.69
CA GLU A 653 -10.61 31.50 -6.63
C GLU A 653 -10.05 31.85 -5.25
N VAL A 654 -9.05 32.73 -5.20
CA VAL A 654 -8.48 33.25 -3.96
C VAL A 654 -8.57 34.77 -3.99
N ASP A 655 -9.20 35.34 -2.97
CA ASP A 655 -9.26 36.78 -2.81
C ASP A 655 -7.88 37.33 -2.37
N PRO A 656 -7.29 38.30 -3.10
CA PRO A 656 -5.90 38.72 -2.87
C PRO A 656 -5.71 39.53 -1.58
N GLU A 657 -6.77 40.09 -1.00
CA GLU A 657 -6.69 40.91 0.22
C GLU A 657 -7.07 40.11 1.46
N THR A 658 -8.10 39.27 1.37
CA THR A 658 -8.65 38.51 2.50
C THR A 658 -8.19 37.06 2.56
N PHE A 659 -7.54 36.58 1.49
CA PHE A 659 -7.15 35.18 1.27
C PHE A 659 -8.32 34.20 1.29
N THR A 660 -9.55 34.70 1.15
CA THR A 660 -10.76 33.88 1.13
C THR A 660 -10.73 32.98 -0.10
N VAL A 661 -10.84 31.67 0.11
CA VAL A 661 -10.87 30.68 -0.98
C VAL A 661 -12.30 30.32 -1.31
N ARG A 662 -12.63 30.34 -2.61
CA ARG A 662 -13.89 29.83 -3.14
C ARG A 662 -13.63 28.62 -4.04
N ILE A 663 -14.45 27.58 -3.87
CA ILE A 663 -14.46 26.38 -4.72
C ILE A 663 -15.83 26.33 -5.38
N ASP A 664 -15.86 26.39 -6.71
CA ASP A 664 -17.06 26.48 -7.53
C ASP A 664 -18.01 27.64 -7.16
N GLY A 665 -17.46 28.69 -6.54
CA GLY A 665 -18.19 29.89 -6.08
C GLY A 665 -18.56 29.88 -4.61
N GLU A 666 -18.43 28.74 -3.92
CA GLU A 666 -18.75 28.60 -2.50
C GLU A 666 -17.52 28.87 -1.62
N VAL A 667 -17.70 29.68 -0.57
CA VAL A 667 -16.62 30.01 0.38
C VAL A 667 -16.28 28.80 1.24
N VAL A 668 -15.00 28.48 1.36
CA VAL A 668 -14.54 27.44 2.28
C VAL A 668 -14.24 28.04 3.65
N GLU A 669 -15.17 27.85 4.59
CA GLU A 669 -14.98 28.30 5.97
C GLU A 669 -13.94 27.44 6.69
N PRO A 670 -12.95 28.03 7.38
CA PRO A 670 -12.04 27.28 8.26
C PRO A 670 -12.79 26.59 9.40
N HIS A 671 -12.54 25.29 9.58
CA HIS A 671 -13.09 24.52 10.69
C HIS A 671 -12.03 23.53 11.21
N PRO A 672 -10.99 24.01 11.91
CA PRO A 672 -9.89 23.17 12.37
C PRO A 672 -10.37 22.05 13.28
N ALA A 673 -9.82 20.85 13.11
CA ALA A 673 -10.09 19.72 14.00
C ALA A 673 -9.36 19.89 15.34
N GLU A 674 -10.08 19.64 16.44
CA GLU A 674 -9.54 19.68 17.81
C GLU A 674 -8.82 18.39 18.21
N GLU A 675 -9.20 17.26 17.62
CA GLU A 675 -8.66 15.93 17.90
C GLU A 675 -8.61 15.11 16.60
N LEU A 676 -7.59 14.28 16.46
CA LEU A 676 -7.44 13.34 15.35
C LEU A 676 -7.37 11.90 15.86
N PRO A 677 -7.94 10.94 15.09
CA PRO A 677 -7.62 9.52 15.29
C PRO A 677 -6.15 9.26 14.97
N MET A 678 -5.69 8.02 15.16
CA MET A 678 -4.35 7.61 14.74
C MET A 678 -3.22 8.42 15.41
N ALA A 679 -3.48 9.01 16.58
CA ALA A 679 -2.53 9.87 17.30
C ALA A 679 -2.32 9.37 18.75
N GLN A 680 -2.91 10.07 19.73
CA GLN A 680 -2.69 9.86 21.18
C GLN A 680 -2.87 8.42 21.67
N ARG A 681 -3.65 7.59 20.95
CA ARG A 681 -3.88 6.18 21.29
C ARG A 681 -2.67 5.29 21.02
N TYR A 682 -1.82 5.62 20.04
CA TYR A 682 -0.84 4.68 19.49
C TYR A 682 0.61 5.09 19.72
N PHE A 683 0.87 6.39 19.89
CA PHE A 683 2.21 6.92 20.05
C PHE A 683 2.53 7.17 21.51
N LEU A 684 3.73 6.75 21.92
CA LEU A 684 4.24 7.01 23.26
C LEU A 684 4.64 8.48 23.44
N PHE A 685 4.99 9.15 22.35
CA PHE A 685 5.40 10.55 22.25
C PHE A 685 4.80 11.19 21.02
#